data_AF-A0A2C1Z0B7-F1
#
_entry.id   AF-A0A2C1Z0B7-F1
#
_cell.length_a   1.000
_cell.length_b   1.000
_cell.length_c   1.000
_cell.angle_alpha   90.00
_cell.angle_beta   90.00
_cell.angle_gamma   90.00
#
_symmetry.space_group_name_H-M   'P 1'
#
loop_
_entity.id
_entity.type
_entity.pdbx_description
1 polymer ?
#
loop_
_entity_poly.entity_id
_entity_poly.type
_entity_poly.pdbx_seq_one_letter_code
_entity_poly.pdbx_strand_id
1 'polypeptide(L)'
;MEQNKNNLLHSLKHLIRGERINEGCTEESPRPRDWESSYRNRWGHDKVVRSTHGVNCTGSCSWKIHVKDGIITWETQQTDYPSTGDDFPEYEPRGCPRGASFSWYTYSPTRVKYPYVRGDLYALWKEELIKADNPVQAWENIVTNPEKRERYVKARGKGGFVRGTWKDICEMIAAASIYTIKKYGPDRVVGFSPIPAMSMVSYSGGTRFLSLIGGTILSFYDWYADLPPASPQVWGDQTDVPESADWYNTKYFIIWGTNIPQTRTPDAHFMVESRYNGTKVVGVSPDYAEYEKFADLWLPAKAGTDGALAMAMTHVILKEFYVDKETPYFVEYAKQYTDLPCIITLSKKNENYRSDRFLRASDLSDQTELGEWKTVVWDETTDDFAIPNGSEGFRWDNGKEWNLDLYQINPRMSFLDDSDDNAMVEFPYFGEKDGGLIKREVPIKKIKDKSGNELIITTVYDLMLAHTGISRGLKGDYPTDYNDDKSPYTPAWQESITGVNRAHVIQVAREFAENAALTKGKSMIAMGGGTNHWFHSDQIYRSILNLVLLTGSQGVNGGGWAHYVGQEKVRPLEGFSQIAFANDWVKSPRFMNGTSFFYFATEQFRYEYEKREEETEWGSQYSNMHPADFNALSARLGWLPSFPQLSQNSLDIVKEARTRHKDDHAVIKDITKQLVEGKLDFAIENPNDPRNFPRVFFNWRSNLLGDSGKGHEYFVKHLIGSQDSVLGDPTNSWQPEHVNLSEKPPEGKTDLFVSMDFRMTSSGLFSDIILPAATWYEKYDISSTDLHPFVHPFNAAISPPWETRSDWDAFREIAKSFSELAKNHLPAQEDLVLSPLAHDTINEIAQPFGKVKDWRKGEVEAIPGKTLPNFNFVKRDYPNVYDMWITVGPNIKNGYGTKGVKIPGDKVYKELLDRLGPSKHVGIGKGYPDLYSDKKAINAILLMSGATNGKRAVEGWKSMEEKTGKKLSHVSEGREEEDYTLDALTIQPRPAISTPVWSGMENDNRRYSPFTVNKEFNIPWHTLTGRQSFYLDHEVILDFGEGLPLYIPPITKGAFVKGEKEVETQGKSITLRYMTPHQKWGIHTMFTDTNNMAQLFRGWQVVWMNEEDGASIGIKDNDWIEMYNRNGVVVARAVLTYRMPRGAVYMYHAQDRHMGVPGNTINKVRGGTHNSVTRIYPKATHMIGGYSQLSYGFNYYGPTGSQRDTMTIIRPLKEVDWLED
;
A
#
# COMPACT_ATOMS: atom_id res chain seq x y z
N MET A 1 60.80 20.13 -35.15
CA MET A 1 60.42 20.10 -36.57
C MET A 1 59.19 19.21 -36.70
N GLU A 2 58.00 19.79 -36.58
CA GLU A 2 56.74 19.16 -37.02
C GLU A 2 56.31 19.89 -38.29
N GLN A 3 56.20 19.15 -39.40
CA GLN A 3 55.86 19.69 -40.70
C GLN A 3 54.39 20.17 -40.72
N ASN A 4 54.17 21.42 -41.14
CA ASN A 4 52.87 21.92 -41.57
C ASN A 4 52.30 20.98 -42.64
N LYS A 5 51.31 20.14 -42.26
CA LYS A 5 50.60 19.28 -43.20
C LYS A 5 49.76 20.16 -44.12
N ASN A 6 50.15 20.23 -45.39
CA ASN A 6 49.39 20.92 -46.42
C ASN A 6 48.06 20.19 -46.67
N ASN A 7 46.92 20.79 -46.27
CA ASN A 7 45.58 20.23 -46.42
C ASN A 7 45.23 19.90 -47.88
N LEU A 8 45.81 20.61 -48.86
CA LEU A 8 45.65 20.32 -50.29
C LEU A 8 46.34 19.01 -50.67
N LEU A 9 47.60 18.80 -50.26
CA LEU A 9 48.31 17.54 -50.50
C LEU A 9 47.67 16.37 -49.73
N HIS A 10 47.09 16.64 -48.57
CA HIS A 10 46.32 15.64 -47.82
C HIS A 10 45.02 15.28 -48.55
N SER A 11 44.35 16.25 -49.18
CA SER A 11 43.15 16.03 -49.97
C SER A 11 43.42 15.17 -51.20
N LEU A 12 44.63 15.17 -51.77
CA LEU A 12 45.03 14.37 -52.93
C LEU A 12 45.35 12.89 -52.59
N LYS A 13 45.38 12.50 -51.32
CA LYS A 13 45.64 11.10 -50.91
C LYS A 13 44.57 10.10 -51.38
N HIS A 14 43.39 10.56 -51.82
CA HIS A 14 42.38 9.70 -52.44
C HIS A 14 42.85 9.09 -53.78
N LEU A 15 43.89 9.67 -54.39
CA LEU A 15 44.52 9.16 -55.62
C LEU A 15 45.51 8.01 -55.36
N ILE A 16 45.91 7.79 -54.10
CA ILE A 16 46.80 6.70 -53.70
C ILE A 16 45.92 5.51 -53.29
N ARG A 17 45.98 4.43 -54.07
CA ARG A 17 45.30 3.17 -53.74
C ARG A 17 45.99 2.49 -52.57
N GLY A 18 45.19 1.86 -51.71
CA GLY A 18 45.65 0.96 -50.68
C GLY A 18 46.18 -0.37 -51.24
N GLU A 19 46.67 -1.25 -50.36
CA GLU A 19 47.00 -2.62 -50.76
C GLU A 19 45.72 -3.34 -51.18
N ARG A 20 45.75 -3.96 -52.36
CA ARG A 20 44.63 -4.75 -52.86
C ARG A 20 44.85 -6.22 -52.52
N ILE A 21 43.94 -6.75 -51.72
CA ILE A 21 43.92 -8.15 -51.29
C ILE A 21 42.73 -8.86 -51.93
N ASN A 22 42.62 -10.18 -51.72
CA ASN A 22 41.53 -11.02 -52.23
C ASN A 22 41.29 -10.84 -53.74
N GLU A 23 42.34 -11.08 -54.53
CA GLU A 23 42.29 -11.01 -56.00
C GLU A 23 41.86 -9.63 -56.55
N GLY A 24 42.04 -8.58 -55.74
CA GLY A 24 41.70 -7.21 -56.13
C GLY A 24 40.27 -6.78 -55.79
N CYS A 25 39.49 -7.63 -55.11
CA CYS A 25 38.13 -7.32 -54.68
C CYS A 25 38.08 -6.40 -53.44
N THR A 26 39.13 -6.37 -52.62
CA THR A 26 39.21 -5.56 -51.40
C THR A 26 40.44 -4.66 -51.45
N GLU A 27 40.30 -3.41 -50.99
CA GLU A 27 41.41 -2.47 -50.86
C GLU A 27 41.54 -2.04 -49.39
N GLU A 28 42.67 -2.36 -48.76
CA GLU A 28 43.00 -1.89 -47.41
C GLU A 28 43.51 -0.45 -47.48
N SER A 29 42.66 0.49 -47.05
CA SER A 29 42.93 1.91 -47.18
C SER A 29 43.65 2.48 -45.94
N PRO A 30 44.89 3.02 -46.08
CA PRO A 30 45.62 3.66 -44.98
C PRO A 30 45.14 5.10 -44.68
N ARG A 31 43.92 5.45 -45.10
CA ARG A 31 43.37 6.81 -44.96
C ARG A 31 43.04 7.13 -43.49
N PRO A 32 43.24 8.37 -43.04
CA PRO A 32 42.87 8.77 -41.68
C PRO A 32 41.37 8.65 -41.43
N ARG A 33 41.01 8.16 -40.23
CA ARG A 33 39.63 8.04 -39.74
C ARG A 33 39.32 9.10 -38.68
N ASP A 34 39.91 10.29 -38.82
CA ASP A 34 39.87 11.36 -37.81
C ASP A 34 38.44 11.87 -37.54
N TRP A 35 37.53 11.75 -38.52
CA TRP A 35 36.10 12.09 -38.37
C TRP A 35 35.40 11.29 -37.27
N GLU A 36 35.93 10.10 -36.92
CA GLU A 36 35.39 9.28 -35.82
C GLU A 36 35.59 9.94 -34.45
N SER A 37 36.49 10.92 -34.35
CA SER A 37 36.65 11.73 -33.13
C SER A 37 35.36 12.44 -32.73
N SER A 38 34.47 12.80 -33.66
CA SER A 38 33.19 13.41 -33.34
C SER A 38 32.31 12.50 -32.47
N TYR A 39 32.24 11.20 -32.80
CA TYR A 39 31.50 10.23 -31.99
C TYR A 39 32.21 9.89 -30.68
N ARG A 40 33.54 9.76 -30.70
CA ARG A 40 34.33 9.55 -29.47
C ARG A 40 34.18 10.71 -28.50
N ASN A 41 34.19 11.94 -29.00
CA ASN A 41 34.01 13.15 -28.19
C ASN A 41 32.57 13.32 -27.69
N ARG A 42 31.57 12.83 -28.43
CA ARG A 42 30.19 12.76 -27.94
C ARG A 42 30.08 11.81 -26.74
N TRP A 43 30.73 10.64 -26.80
CA TRP A 43 30.74 9.66 -25.71
C TRP A 43 31.59 10.09 -24.50
N GLY A 44 32.70 10.80 -24.74
CA GLY A 44 33.54 11.35 -23.68
C GLY A 44 32.74 12.28 -22.76
N HIS A 45 32.95 12.13 -21.46
CA HIS A 45 32.22 12.82 -20.39
C HIS A 45 33.18 13.27 -19.28
N ASP A 46 32.74 14.21 -18.44
CA ASP A 46 33.55 14.82 -17.38
C ASP A 46 33.65 13.90 -16.16
N LYS A 47 32.52 13.30 -15.77
CA LYS A 47 32.41 12.38 -14.63
C LYS A 47 31.16 11.52 -14.71
N VAL A 48 31.16 10.46 -13.89
CA VAL A 48 30.01 9.60 -13.65
C VAL A 48 29.66 9.62 -12.17
N VAL A 49 28.38 9.72 -11.84
CA VAL A 49 27.89 9.71 -10.46
C VAL A 49 26.87 8.59 -10.27
N ARG A 50 26.92 7.86 -9.15
CA ARG A 50 25.91 6.86 -8.79
C ARG A 50 24.66 7.55 -8.28
N SER A 51 23.51 7.27 -8.88
CA SER A 51 22.20 7.63 -8.31
C SER A 51 21.14 6.58 -8.64
N THR A 52 19.90 6.82 -8.28
CA THR A 52 18.73 5.95 -8.52
C THR A 52 17.49 6.80 -8.83
N HIS A 53 16.34 6.17 -8.93
CA HIS A 53 15.06 6.80 -9.27
C HIS A 53 14.07 6.70 -8.10
N GLY A 54 13.65 7.85 -7.58
CA GLY A 54 12.69 7.95 -6.48
C GLY A 54 11.25 7.88 -6.98
N VAL A 55 10.90 6.77 -7.61
CA VAL A 55 9.59 6.49 -8.20
C VAL A 55 9.10 5.11 -7.79
N ASN A 56 7.79 4.99 -7.58
CA ASN A 56 7.14 3.78 -7.07
C ASN A 56 7.07 2.68 -8.15
N CYS A 57 8.21 2.05 -8.44
CA CYS A 57 8.35 1.07 -9.51
C CYS A 57 8.83 -0.30 -9.07
N THR A 58 9.17 -0.47 -7.78
CA THR A 58 9.90 -1.60 -7.17
C THR A 58 11.29 -1.88 -7.74
N GLY A 59 11.67 -1.25 -8.85
CA GLY A 59 12.93 -1.54 -9.53
C GLY A 59 14.17 -1.20 -8.70
N SER A 60 14.16 -0.10 -7.95
CA SER A 60 15.28 0.37 -7.12
C SER A 60 16.65 0.20 -7.83
N CYS A 61 16.73 0.60 -9.10
CA CYS A 61 17.90 0.35 -9.94
C CYS A 61 18.97 1.45 -9.74
N SER A 62 20.24 1.07 -9.65
CA SER A 62 21.37 1.97 -9.53
C SER A 62 21.88 2.34 -10.92
N TRP A 63 22.15 3.62 -11.15
CA TRP A 63 22.50 4.18 -12.45
C TRP A 63 23.80 4.99 -12.38
N LYS A 64 24.53 4.96 -13.50
CA LYS A 64 25.68 5.83 -13.84
C LYS A 64 25.13 7.09 -14.50
N ILE A 65 25.21 8.22 -13.82
CA ILE A 65 24.74 9.51 -14.31
C ILE A 65 25.91 10.23 -14.97
N HIS A 66 25.85 10.43 -16.28
CA HIS A 66 26.94 11.02 -17.06
C HIS A 66 26.80 12.54 -17.11
N VAL A 67 27.81 13.22 -16.59
CA VAL A 67 27.93 14.68 -16.65
C VAL A 67 28.95 15.03 -17.73
N LYS A 68 28.56 15.90 -18.66
CA LYS A 68 29.42 16.40 -19.73
C LYS A 68 29.17 17.90 -19.89
N ASP A 69 30.24 18.67 -20.02
CA ASP A 69 30.19 20.13 -20.09
C ASP A 69 29.43 20.73 -18.89
N GLY A 70 29.58 20.11 -17.72
CA GLY A 70 28.92 20.53 -16.47
C GLY A 70 27.41 20.29 -16.38
N ILE A 71 26.79 19.63 -17.36
CA ILE A 71 25.35 19.30 -17.37
C ILE A 71 25.12 17.78 -17.39
N ILE A 72 23.97 17.36 -16.86
CA ILE A 72 23.53 15.97 -16.97
C ILE A 72 23.15 15.70 -18.43
N THR A 73 23.65 14.61 -19.02
CA THR A 73 23.42 14.34 -20.46
C THR A 73 22.69 13.04 -20.74
N TRP A 74 23.07 11.94 -20.08
CA TRP A 74 22.40 10.66 -20.17
C TRP A 74 22.74 9.79 -18.96
N GLU A 75 22.09 8.64 -18.87
CA GLU A 75 22.27 7.62 -17.85
C GLU A 75 22.46 6.24 -18.49
N THR A 76 23.26 5.40 -17.84
CA THR A 76 23.37 3.97 -18.14
C THR A 76 23.29 3.21 -16.83
N GLN A 77 22.85 1.96 -16.81
CA GLN A 77 22.78 1.21 -15.56
C GLN A 77 24.16 1.00 -14.91
N GLN A 78 24.18 0.89 -13.59
CA GLN A 78 25.29 0.27 -12.87
C GLN A 78 25.19 -1.25 -13.02
N THR A 79 26.33 -1.92 -12.93
CA THR A 79 26.44 -3.38 -13.09
C THR A 79 27.32 -3.99 -12.01
N ASP A 80 27.44 -3.29 -10.88
CA ASP A 80 28.36 -3.63 -9.79
C ASP A 80 27.63 -3.95 -8.48
N TYR A 81 26.40 -4.44 -8.60
CA TYR A 81 25.70 -5.05 -7.47
C TYR A 81 26.56 -6.17 -6.85
N PRO A 82 26.55 -6.36 -5.52
CA PRO A 82 27.17 -7.51 -4.91
C PRO A 82 26.66 -8.81 -5.53
N SER A 83 27.57 -9.74 -5.82
CA SER A 83 27.28 -10.98 -6.53
C SER A 83 26.25 -11.84 -5.79
N THR A 84 25.39 -12.52 -6.55
CA THR A 84 24.48 -13.56 -6.05
C THR A 84 25.15 -14.91 -5.82
N GLY A 85 26.43 -15.06 -6.19
CA GLY A 85 27.18 -16.32 -6.16
C GLY A 85 26.96 -17.19 -7.40
N ASP A 86 27.76 -18.26 -7.53
CA ASP A 86 27.88 -19.06 -8.76
C ASP A 86 26.59 -19.81 -9.16
N ASP A 87 25.68 -20.04 -8.22
CA ASP A 87 24.46 -20.84 -8.43
C ASP A 87 23.24 -19.98 -8.88
N PHE A 88 23.38 -18.66 -8.94
CA PHE A 88 22.30 -17.73 -9.25
C PHE A 88 22.69 -16.76 -10.38
N PRO A 89 21.74 -16.40 -11.26
CA PRO A 89 21.94 -15.26 -12.15
C PRO A 89 22.18 -13.97 -11.35
N GLU A 90 23.01 -13.10 -11.90
CA GLU A 90 23.29 -11.81 -11.28
C GLU A 90 22.13 -10.83 -11.46
N TYR A 91 22.04 -9.84 -10.57
CA TYR A 91 21.02 -8.79 -10.68
C TYR A 91 21.28 -7.79 -11.81
N GLU A 92 22.51 -7.68 -12.29
CA GLU A 92 22.86 -6.72 -13.34
C GLU A 92 22.21 -7.06 -14.70
N PRO A 93 21.90 -6.06 -15.54
CA PRO A 93 22.05 -4.61 -15.32
C PRO A 93 20.85 -3.95 -14.62
N ARG A 94 19.76 -4.67 -14.34
CA ARG A 94 18.45 -4.07 -14.00
C ARG A 94 18.04 -2.97 -15.02
N GLY A 95 17.33 -1.95 -14.53
CA GLY A 95 16.87 -0.81 -15.32
C GLY A 95 15.59 -1.09 -16.13
N CYS A 96 15.05 -0.05 -16.74
CA CYS A 96 13.86 -0.12 -17.57
C CYS A 96 13.82 1.06 -18.56
N PRO A 97 13.02 1.01 -19.64
CA PRO A 97 12.96 2.10 -20.61
C PRO A 97 12.51 3.44 -20.03
N ARG A 98 11.69 3.43 -18.96
CA ARG A 98 11.29 4.64 -18.23
C ARG A 98 12.50 5.29 -17.58
N GLY A 99 13.21 4.54 -16.75
CA GLY A 99 14.39 5.01 -16.03
C GLY A 99 15.50 5.52 -16.96
N ALA A 100 15.66 4.92 -18.14
CA ALA A 100 16.64 5.34 -19.15
C ALA A 100 16.30 6.68 -19.85
N SER A 101 15.14 7.27 -19.55
CA SER A 101 14.67 8.55 -20.11
C SER A 101 14.63 9.68 -19.08
N PHE A 102 15.08 9.45 -17.85
CA PHE A 102 14.89 10.39 -16.75
C PHE A 102 15.68 11.69 -16.91
N SER A 103 16.90 11.63 -17.48
CA SER A 103 17.74 12.82 -17.72
C SER A 103 17.04 13.92 -18.53
N TRP A 104 16.02 13.58 -19.31
CA TRP A 104 15.17 14.55 -20.02
C TRP A 104 14.57 15.60 -19.08
N TYR A 105 14.09 15.21 -17.89
CA TYR A 105 13.39 16.11 -16.98
C TYR A 105 14.26 17.23 -16.42
N THR A 106 15.57 17.02 -16.31
CA THR A 106 16.49 18.00 -15.70
C THR A 106 16.35 19.36 -16.39
N TYR A 107 16.17 19.38 -17.70
CA TYR A 107 16.10 20.60 -18.51
C TYR A 107 14.84 20.68 -19.38
N SER A 108 13.83 19.84 -19.12
CA SER A 108 12.63 19.77 -19.95
C SER A 108 11.77 21.04 -19.87
N PRO A 109 10.85 21.24 -20.84
CA PRO A 109 9.84 22.30 -20.77
C PRO A 109 8.89 22.15 -19.57
N THR A 110 8.71 20.94 -19.04
CA THR A 110 7.82 20.68 -17.89
C THR A 110 8.48 20.95 -16.53
N ARG A 111 9.79 21.26 -16.50
CA ARG A 111 10.55 21.51 -15.27
C ARG A 111 9.99 22.68 -14.46
N VAL A 112 9.70 22.43 -13.19
CA VAL A 112 9.38 23.47 -12.19
C VAL A 112 10.69 24.08 -11.69
N LYS A 113 10.91 25.36 -12.01
CA LYS A 113 12.21 26.06 -11.82
C LYS A 113 12.24 26.98 -10.60
N TYR A 114 11.09 27.53 -10.24
CA TYR A 114 10.92 28.54 -9.19
C TYR A 114 9.70 28.19 -8.34
N PRO A 115 9.60 28.72 -7.11
CA PRO A 115 8.34 28.72 -6.39
C PRO A 115 7.27 29.43 -7.22
N TYR A 116 6.20 28.73 -7.54
CA TYR A 116 5.03 29.29 -8.22
C TYR A 116 3.86 29.38 -7.27
N VAL A 117 3.06 30.43 -7.42
CA VAL A 117 1.85 30.67 -6.62
C VAL A 117 0.74 31.19 -7.53
N ARG A 118 -0.51 30.87 -7.25
CA ARG A 118 -1.66 31.41 -7.98
C ARG A 118 -1.64 32.94 -7.90
N GLY A 119 -1.73 33.61 -9.05
CA GLY A 119 -1.64 35.07 -9.13
C GLY A 119 -2.66 35.79 -8.23
N ASP A 120 -3.90 35.31 -8.19
CA ASP A 120 -4.95 35.86 -7.32
C ASP A 120 -4.60 35.75 -5.83
N LEU A 121 -4.11 34.60 -5.39
CA LEU A 121 -3.71 34.40 -4.00
C LEU A 121 -2.51 35.29 -3.64
N TYR A 122 -1.51 35.37 -4.52
CA TYR A 122 -0.32 36.16 -4.26
C TYR A 122 -0.60 37.66 -4.21
N ALA A 123 -1.50 38.15 -5.06
CA ALA A 123 -1.97 39.54 -5.03
C ALA A 123 -2.68 39.85 -3.70
N LEU A 124 -3.62 39.00 -3.28
CA LEU A 124 -4.32 39.12 -2.00
C LEU A 124 -3.35 39.08 -0.81
N TRP A 125 -2.38 38.17 -0.85
CA TRP A 125 -1.35 38.06 0.18
C TRP A 125 -0.54 39.35 0.34
N LYS A 126 -0.05 39.91 -0.77
CA LYS A 126 0.73 41.16 -0.74
C LYS A 126 -0.11 42.35 -0.28
N GLU A 127 -1.38 42.42 -0.68
CA GLU A 127 -2.31 43.47 -0.25
C GLU A 127 -2.57 43.39 1.26
N GLU A 128 -2.88 42.21 1.79
CA GLU A 128 -3.20 42.03 3.21
C GLU A 128 -1.97 42.15 4.11
N LEU A 129 -0.77 41.77 3.64
CA LEU A 129 0.47 42.00 4.38
C LEU A 129 0.75 43.49 4.65
N ILE A 130 0.29 44.40 3.79
CA ILE A 130 0.45 45.85 3.99
C ILE A 130 -0.52 46.36 5.07
N LYS A 131 -1.70 45.74 5.19
CA LYS A 131 -2.79 46.19 6.06
C LYS A 131 -2.77 45.53 7.43
N ALA A 132 -2.31 44.29 7.52
CA ALA A 132 -2.33 43.49 8.72
C ALA A 132 -1.09 43.73 9.59
N ASP A 133 -1.24 43.58 10.90
CA ASP A 133 -0.14 43.75 11.85
C ASP A 133 0.96 42.67 11.71
N ASN A 134 0.60 41.51 11.18
CA ASN A 134 1.51 40.37 11.00
C ASN A 134 1.02 39.39 9.92
N PRO A 135 1.89 38.47 9.43
CA PRO A 135 1.53 37.51 8.39
C PRO A 135 0.38 36.55 8.75
N VAL A 136 0.23 36.16 10.03
CA VAL A 136 -0.85 35.26 10.47
C VAL A 136 -2.21 35.97 10.35
N GLN A 137 -2.26 37.25 10.72
CA GLN A 137 -3.46 38.09 10.54
C GLN A 137 -3.75 38.35 9.05
N ALA A 138 -2.73 38.55 8.22
CA ALA A 138 -2.91 38.70 6.78
C ALA A 138 -3.58 37.45 6.18
N TRP A 139 -3.15 36.25 6.57
CA TRP A 139 -3.80 35.01 6.14
C TRP A 139 -5.25 34.90 6.65
N GLU A 140 -5.48 35.22 7.92
CA GLU A 140 -6.83 35.24 8.50
C GLU A 140 -7.79 36.14 7.69
N ASN A 141 -7.34 37.35 7.33
CA ASN A 141 -8.13 38.31 6.56
C ASN A 141 -8.51 37.80 5.15
N ILE A 142 -7.71 36.90 4.58
CA ILE A 142 -7.98 36.27 3.28
C ILE A 142 -8.98 35.13 3.45
N VAL A 143 -8.67 34.19 4.34
CA VAL A 143 -9.41 32.91 4.43
C VAL A 143 -10.78 33.05 5.09
N THR A 144 -10.97 34.04 5.97
CA THR A 144 -12.25 34.30 6.63
C THR A 144 -13.20 35.17 5.81
N ASN A 145 -12.71 35.82 4.75
CA ASN A 145 -13.53 36.58 3.82
C ASN A 145 -13.97 35.67 2.65
N PRO A 146 -15.27 35.37 2.50
CA PRO A 146 -15.74 34.44 1.48
C PRO A 146 -15.39 34.86 0.05
N GLU A 147 -15.49 36.15 -0.28
CA GLU A 147 -15.20 36.67 -1.63
C GLU A 147 -13.71 36.54 -1.98
N LYS A 148 -12.82 36.90 -1.05
CA LYS A 148 -11.37 36.76 -1.24
C LYS A 148 -10.98 35.29 -1.40
N ARG A 149 -11.56 34.42 -0.56
CA ARG A 149 -11.31 32.98 -0.61
C ARG A 149 -11.77 32.37 -1.93
N GLU A 150 -13.01 32.67 -2.33
CA GLU A 150 -13.59 32.14 -3.56
C GLU A 150 -12.76 32.53 -4.79
N ARG A 151 -12.25 33.77 -4.83
CA ARG A 151 -11.43 34.29 -5.94
C ARG A 151 -10.28 33.37 -6.32
N TYR A 152 -9.47 32.93 -5.35
CA TYR A 152 -8.31 32.07 -5.67
C TYR A 152 -8.67 30.57 -5.71
N VAL A 153 -9.64 30.12 -4.91
CA VAL A 153 -10.07 28.71 -4.90
C VAL A 153 -10.69 28.32 -6.24
N LYS A 154 -11.55 29.16 -6.84
CA LYS A 154 -12.17 28.91 -8.15
C LYS A 154 -11.19 29.05 -9.33
N ALA A 155 -9.99 29.57 -9.09
CA ALA A 155 -8.91 29.68 -10.08
C ALA A 155 -8.01 28.43 -10.17
N ARG A 156 -8.14 27.48 -9.23
CA ARG A 156 -7.38 26.22 -9.23
C ARG A 156 -7.64 25.43 -10.52
N GLY A 157 -6.58 24.96 -11.18
CA GLY A 157 -6.66 24.20 -12.43
C GLY A 157 -6.83 25.02 -13.72
N LYS A 158 -6.86 26.37 -13.63
CA LYS A 158 -7.12 27.27 -14.78
C LYS A 158 -5.92 28.13 -15.21
N GLY A 159 -4.70 27.76 -14.82
CA GLY A 159 -3.50 28.56 -15.10
C GLY A 159 -3.38 29.83 -14.23
N GLY A 160 -2.61 30.84 -14.67
CA GLY A 160 -2.40 32.07 -13.90
C GLY A 160 -1.41 31.96 -12.74
N PHE A 161 -0.44 31.05 -12.84
CA PHE A 161 0.69 30.99 -11.90
C PHE A 161 1.67 32.14 -12.13
N VAL A 162 2.18 32.71 -11.04
CA VAL A 162 3.25 33.71 -11.06
C VAL A 162 4.44 33.22 -10.24
N ARG A 163 5.65 33.69 -10.59
CA ARG A 163 6.86 33.39 -9.83
C ARG A 163 6.83 34.13 -8.49
N GLY A 164 6.96 33.38 -7.40
CA GLY A 164 7.21 33.89 -6.05
C GLY A 164 8.67 33.75 -5.63
N THR A 165 8.95 34.04 -4.37
CA THR A 165 10.26 33.79 -3.74
C THR A 165 10.11 32.77 -2.62
N TRP A 166 11.15 31.96 -2.35
CA TRP A 166 11.11 31.00 -1.24
C TRP A 166 10.72 31.65 0.10
N LYS A 167 11.21 32.87 0.37
CA LYS A 167 10.86 33.62 1.59
C LYS A 167 9.37 33.89 1.69
N ASP A 168 8.78 34.53 0.67
CA ASP A 168 7.35 34.89 0.68
C ASP A 168 6.46 33.65 0.80
N ILE A 169 6.83 32.59 0.09
CA ILE A 169 6.03 31.37 0.02
C ILE A 169 6.12 30.59 1.33
N CYS A 170 7.31 30.44 1.93
CA CYS A 170 7.45 29.83 3.24
C CYS A 170 6.75 30.63 4.35
N GLU A 171 6.77 31.96 4.29
CA GLU A 171 6.04 32.82 5.24
C GLU A 171 4.52 32.62 5.12
N MET A 172 3.98 32.56 3.90
CA MET A 172 2.56 32.27 3.64
C MET A 172 2.15 30.89 4.18
N ILE A 173 2.93 29.84 3.87
CA ILE A 173 2.68 28.47 4.34
C ILE A 173 2.71 28.40 5.88
N ALA A 174 3.71 29.04 6.50
CA ALA A 174 3.85 29.10 7.94
C ALA A 174 2.67 29.84 8.60
N ALA A 175 2.26 30.99 8.04
CA ALA A 175 1.12 31.76 8.51
C ALA A 175 -0.18 30.96 8.43
N ALA A 176 -0.44 30.30 7.29
CA ALA A 176 -1.61 29.46 7.10
C ALA A 176 -1.66 28.28 8.06
N SER A 177 -0.51 27.63 8.30
CA SER A 177 -0.39 26.51 9.24
C SER A 177 -0.64 26.96 10.68
N ILE A 178 -0.03 28.07 11.11
CA ILE A 178 -0.21 28.62 12.47
C ILE A 178 -1.67 29.04 12.70
N TYR A 179 -2.27 29.76 11.75
CA TYR A 179 -3.68 30.13 11.84
C TYR A 179 -4.58 28.90 12.00
N THR A 180 -4.35 27.89 11.16
CA THR A 180 -5.11 26.62 11.19
C THR A 180 -4.98 25.92 12.53
N ILE A 181 -3.75 25.76 13.05
CA ILE A 181 -3.49 25.12 14.34
C ILE A 181 -4.21 25.86 15.48
N LYS A 182 -4.15 27.20 15.50
CA LYS A 182 -4.79 28.00 16.55
C LYS A 182 -6.31 27.95 16.50
N LYS A 183 -6.88 28.00 15.30
CA LYS A 183 -8.33 28.15 15.12
C LYS A 183 -9.08 26.82 15.17
N TYR A 184 -8.53 25.79 14.54
CA TYR A 184 -9.22 24.52 14.29
C TYR A 184 -8.52 23.33 14.94
N GLY A 185 -7.22 23.42 15.14
CA GLY A 185 -6.39 22.36 15.70
C GLY A 185 -5.34 21.84 14.73
N PRO A 186 -4.28 21.21 15.24
CA PRO A 186 -3.11 20.82 14.45
C PRO A 186 -3.41 19.73 13.43
N ASP A 187 -4.38 18.86 13.70
CA ASP A 187 -4.75 17.77 12.81
C ASP A 187 -5.38 18.25 11.49
N ARG A 188 -5.82 19.51 11.37
CA ARG A 188 -6.30 20.13 10.11
C ARG A 188 -5.19 20.56 9.13
N VAL A 189 -3.92 20.40 9.53
CA VAL A 189 -2.77 20.47 8.63
C VAL A 189 -2.41 19.04 8.20
N VAL A 190 -2.53 18.74 6.92
CA VAL A 190 -2.49 17.38 6.37
C VAL A 190 -1.35 17.24 5.37
N GLY A 191 -0.70 16.07 5.35
CA GLY A 191 0.30 15.72 4.34
C GLY A 191 0.03 14.38 3.66
N PHE A 192 0.14 14.36 2.34
CA PHE A 192 0.17 13.17 1.52
C PHE A 192 1.52 13.02 0.84
N SER A 193 2.26 11.96 1.20
CA SER A 193 3.42 11.50 0.47
C SER A 193 3.49 9.98 0.56
N PRO A 194 3.57 9.26 -0.58
CA PRO A 194 3.49 7.81 -0.59
C PRO A 194 4.88 7.15 -0.57
N ILE A 195 4.96 5.86 -0.23
CA ILE A 195 6.09 4.97 -0.58
C ILE A 195 7.45 5.54 -0.13
N PRO A 196 7.79 5.47 1.16
CA PRO A 196 9.08 5.95 1.66
C PRO A 196 10.29 5.20 1.10
N ALA A 197 10.15 3.91 0.76
CA ALA A 197 11.29 3.08 0.36
C ALA A 197 11.98 3.53 -0.94
N MET A 198 11.28 4.29 -1.80
CA MET A 198 11.89 4.86 -3.01
C MET A 198 12.78 6.08 -2.74
N SER A 199 12.59 6.79 -1.62
CA SER A 199 13.41 7.97 -1.26
C SER A 199 13.11 8.39 0.18
N MET A 200 13.79 7.77 1.14
CA MET A 200 13.43 7.77 2.56
C MET A 200 13.55 9.16 3.21
N VAL A 201 14.61 9.91 2.94
CA VAL A 201 14.82 11.26 3.49
C VAL A 201 13.87 12.28 2.88
N SER A 202 13.56 12.13 1.59
CA SER A 202 12.60 12.99 0.91
C SER A 202 11.17 12.81 1.43
N TYR A 203 10.78 11.58 1.78
CA TYR A 203 9.55 11.33 2.55
C TYR A 203 9.63 12.01 3.92
N SER A 204 10.74 11.80 4.62
CA SER A 204 10.95 12.26 6.00
C SER A 204 10.88 13.77 6.16
N GLY A 205 11.28 14.56 5.16
CA GLY A 205 11.28 16.03 5.27
C GLY A 205 9.93 16.60 5.69
N GLY A 206 8.86 16.20 4.99
CA GLY A 206 7.50 16.67 5.27
C GLY A 206 6.86 15.97 6.45
N THR A 207 7.02 14.65 6.59
CA THR A 207 6.40 13.92 7.70
C THR A 207 7.02 14.29 9.06
N ARG A 208 8.33 14.58 9.10
CA ARG A 208 9.00 15.06 10.32
C ARG A 208 8.45 16.42 10.75
N PHE A 209 8.26 17.34 9.80
CA PHE A 209 7.64 18.64 10.07
C PHE A 209 6.21 18.46 10.60
N LEU A 210 5.39 17.67 9.93
CA LEU A 210 4.00 17.41 10.33
C LEU A 210 3.92 16.78 11.72
N SER A 211 4.73 15.77 12.03
CA SER A 211 4.75 15.14 13.36
C SER A 211 5.06 16.14 14.48
N LEU A 212 6.04 17.02 14.27
CA LEU A 212 6.43 18.03 15.25
C LEU A 212 5.30 19.03 15.54
N ILE A 213 4.59 19.48 14.49
CA ILE A 213 3.46 20.42 14.65
C ILE A 213 2.12 19.74 14.96
N GLY A 214 2.05 18.41 14.92
CA GLY A 214 0.82 17.64 15.14
C GLY A 214 -0.09 17.50 13.92
N GLY A 215 0.43 17.73 12.71
CA GLY A 215 -0.29 17.50 11.47
C GLY A 215 -0.59 16.01 11.22
N THR A 216 -1.57 15.76 10.36
CA THR A 216 -2.02 14.43 9.97
C THR A 216 -1.21 13.91 8.78
N ILE A 217 -0.71 12.68 8.90
CA ILE A 217 0.05 11.97 7.85
C ILE A 217 -0.83 10.88 7.26
N LEU A 218 -1.09 10.97 5.97
CA LEU A 218 -1.94 10.03 5.25
C LEU A 218 -1.16 8.79 4.79
N SER A 219 -1.77 7.61 4.94
CA SER A 219 -1.25 6.35 4.41
C SER A 219 -1.41 6.29 2.89
N PHE A 220 -0.73 5.32 2.28
CA PHE A 220 -0.70 5.14 0.83
C PHE A 220 -0.95 3.70 0.41
N TYR A 221 -0.56 2.70 1.20
CA TYR A 221 -0.56 1.30 0.74
C TYR A 221 -1.98 0.76 0.61
N ASP A 222 -2.81 0.98 1.64
CA ASP A 222 -4.26 0.75 1.61
C ASP A 222 -4.94 1.61 0.53
N TRP A 223 -4.63 2.91 0.49
CA TRP A 223 -5.19 3.86 -0.45
C TRP A 223 -4.94 3.49 -1.92
N TYR A 224 -3.76 2.94 -2.23
CA TYR A 224 -3.41 2.52 -3.57
C TYR A 224 -4.04 1.18 -3.96
N ALA A 225 -4.69 0.50 -3.02
CA ALA A 225 -5.06 -0.91 -3.10
C ALA A 225 -3.83 -1.80 -3.37
N ASP A 226 -2.66 -1.35 -2.89
CA ASP A 226 -1.44 -2.13 -2.94
C ASP A 226 -1.36 -3.05 -1.73
N LEU A 227 -1.85 -2.62 -0.55
CA LEU A 227 -2.10 -3.50 0.60
C LEU A 227 -3.02 -4.66 0.17
N PRO A 228 -2.61 -5.92 0.35
CA PRO A 228 -3.51 -7.05 0.30
C PRO A 228 -4.07 -7.33 1.70
N PRO A 229 -5.33 -7.01 2.04
CA PRO A 229 -5.86 -7.23 3.40
C PRO A 229 -5.79 -8.70 3.83
N ALA A 230 -5.72 -9.63 2.88
CA ALA A 230 -5.45 -11.04 3.11
C ALA A 230 -4.11 -11.30 3.83
N SER A 231 -3.07 -10.49 3.63
CA SER A 231 -1.77 -10.70 4.30
C SER A 231 -1.87 -10.47 5.81
N PRO A 232 -2.38 -9.32 6.31
CA PRO A 232 -2.72 -9.15 7.72
C PRO A 232 -3.65 -10.26 8.24
N GLN A 233 -4.70 -10.61 7.49
CA GLN A 233 -5.65 -11.65 7.90
C GLN A 233 -5.00 -13.02 8.11
N VAL A 234 -4.11 -13.45 7.20
CA VAL A 234 -3.50 -14.79 7.21
C VAL A 234 -2.26 -14.86 8.11
N TRP A 235 -1.45 -13.80 8.17
CA TRP A 235 -0.11 -13.84 8.78
C TRP A 235 0.13 -12.81 9.87
N GLY A 236 -0.75 -11.82 10.04
CA GLY A 236 -0.42 -10.70 10.92
C GLY A 236 0.76 -9.87 10.42
N ASP A 237 0.98 -9.81 9.11
CA ASP A 237 2.02 -8.97 8.51
C ASP A 237 1.42 -8.08 7.41
N GLN A 238 1.91 -6.84 7.30
CA GLN A 238 1.47 -5.90 6.25
C GLN A 238 1.69 -6.49 4.87
N THR A 239 2.95 -6.88 4.60
CA THR A 239 3.43 -7.52 3.38
C THR A 239 4.89 -7.91 3.63
N ASP A 240 5.22 -9.16 3.34
CA ASP A 240 6.61 -9.61 3.30
C ASP A 240 6.73 -10.71 2.24
N VAL A 241 7.58 -10.51 1.24
CA VAL A 241 7.60 -11.28 -0.01
C VAL A 241 9.03 -11.68 -0.40
N PRO A 242 9.21 -12.76 -1.18
CA PRO A 242 10.54 -13.19 -1.61
C PRO A 242 11.17 -12.14 -2.51
N GLU A 243 12.51 -12.09 -2.51
CA GLU A 243 13.22 -11.32 -3.53
C GLU A 243 13.14 -12.01 -4.90
N SER A 244 13.42 -11.28 -5.99
CA SER A 244 13.28 -11.83 -7.33
C SER A 244 14.28 -12.95 -7.64
N ALA A 245 15.47 -12.91 -7.05
CA ALA A 245 16.43 -14.00 -7.19
C ALA A 245 15.92 -15.33 -6.60
N ASP A 246 15.00 -15.30 -5.63
CA ASP A 246 14.39 -16.53 -5.11
C ASP A 246 13.42 -17.18 -6.11
N TRP A 247 12.97 -16.45 -7.15
CA TRP A 247 12.20 -17.05 -8.25
C TRP A 247 13.06 -18.09 -9.01
N TYR A 248 14.38 -17.98 -8.97
CA TYR A 248 15.27 -18.98 -9.58
C TYR A 248 15.31 -20.31 -8.80
N ASN A 249 14.97 -20.27 -7.50
CA ASN A 249 14.86 -21.46 -6.66
C ASN A 249 13.56 -22.23 -6.87
N THR A 250 12.53 -21.60 -7.42
CA THR A 250 11.24 -22.26 -7.65
C THR A 250 11.36 -23.38 -8.69
N LYS A 251 10.42 -24.32 -8.65
CA LYS A 251 10.33 -25.42 -9.62
C LYS A 251 8.96 -25.51 -10.29
N TYR A 252 7.98 -24.81 -9.75
CA TYR A 252 6.69 -24.57 -10.38
C TYR A 252 6.22 -23.15 -10.06
N PHE A 253 6.07 -22.31 -11.07
CA PHE A 253 5.79 -20.89 -10.91
C PHE A 253 4.49 -20.48 -11.58
N ILE A 254 3.49 -20.08 -10.78
CA ILE A 254 2.25 -19.49 -11.32
C ILE A 254 2.37 -17.96 -11.27
N ILE A 255 2.12 -17.30 -12.39
CA ILE A 255 2.08 -15.84 -12.49
C ILE A 255 0.62 -15.44 -12.66
N TRP A 256 0.04 -14.83 -11.63
CA TRP A 256 -1.40 -14.62 -11.53
C TRP A 256 -1.73 -13.14 -11.31
N GLY A 257 -2.25 -12.47 -12.35
CA GLY A 257 -2.64 -11.06 -12.23
C GLY A 257 -1.47 -10.09 -11.97
N THR A 258 -0.25 -10.43 -12.38
CA THR A 258 0.93 -9.56 -12.31
C THR A 258 1.75 -9.64 -13.59
N ASN A 259 1.89 -8.51 -14.30
CA ASN A 259 2.55 -8.49 -15.61
C ASN A 259 4.06 -8.27 -15.49
N ILE A 260 4.80 -9.29 -15.06
CA ILE A 260 6.22 -9.22 -14.69
C ILE A 260 7.10 -8.49 -15.73
N PRO A 261 7.09 -8.80 -17.04
CA PRO A 261 7.93 -8.10 -18.02
C PRO A 261 7.65 -6.58 -18.11
N GLN A 262 6.40 -6.17 -17.88
CA GLN A 262 5.96 -4.78 -17.97
C GLN A 262 6.16 -4.02 -16.66
N THR A 263 5.74 -4.60 -15.53
CA THR A 263 5.67 -3.92 -14.23
C THR A 263 6.86 -4.23 -13.32
N ARG A 264 7.62 -5.31 -13.58
CA ARG A 264 8.82 -5.78 -12.86
C ARG A 264 9.95 -5.99 -13.86
N THR A 265 10.02 -5.12 -14.88
CA THR A 265 11.00 -5.19 -15.98
C THR A 265 12.43 -5.53 -15.54
N PRO A 266 13.02 -4.87 -14.52
CA PRO A 266 14.40 -5.17 -14.11
C PRO A 266 14.63 -6.57 -13.52
N ASP A 267 13.56 -7.27 -13.13
CA ASP A 267 13.62 -8.56 -12.43
C ASP A 267 13.06 -9.71 -13.30
N ALA A 268 12.47 -9.38 -14.45
CA ALA A 268 11.84 -10.36 -15.34
C ALA A 268 12.81 -11.45 -15.84
N HIS A 269 14.11 -11.18 -15.85
CA HIS A 269 15.11 -12.16 -16.25
C HIS A 269 15.12 -13.39 -15.33
N PHE A 270 14.96 -13.24 -14.00
CA PHE A 270 14.90 -14.38 -13.08
C PHE A 270 13.76 -15.34 -13.40
N MET A 271 12.60 -14.80 -13.79
CA MET A 271 11.46 -15.61 -14.25
C MET A 271 11.78 -16.34 -15.55
N VAL A 272 12.46 -15.70 -16.51
CA VAL A 272 12.81 -16.31 -17.79
C VAL A 272 13.91 -17.37 -17.62
N GLU A 273 14.92 -17.07 -16.82
CA GLU A 273 16.10 -17.91 -16.60
C GLU A 273 15.79 -19.12 -15.72
N SER A 274 14.87 -19.00 -14.76
CA SER A 274 14.43 -20.15 -13.95
C SER A 274 13.84 -21.27 -14.80
N ARG A 275 13.27 -20.95 -15.96
CA ARG A 275 12.78 -21.94 -16.94
C ARG A 275 13.90 -22.81 -17.50
N TYR A 276 15.08 -22.23 -17.75
CA TYR A 276 16.26 -23.00 -18.15
C TYR A 276 16.80 -23.85 -16.99
N ASN A 277 16.48 -23.48 -15.75
CA ASN A 277 16.71 -24.28 -14.54
C ASN A 277 15.57 -25.27 -14.23
N GLY A 278 14.78 -25.66 -15.25
CA GLY A 278 13.75 -26.70 -15.18
C GLY A 278 12.42 -26.26 -14.56
N THR A 279 12.20 -24.97 -14.34
CA THR A 279 10.94 -24.45 -13.79
C THR A 279 9.84 -24.44 -14.85
N LYS A 280 8.67 -24.99 -14.53
CA LYS A 280 7.46 -24.77 -15.33
C LYS A 280 6.76 -23.47 -14.92
N VAL A 281 6.35 -22.67 -15.91
CA VAL A 281 5.66 -21.39 -15.70
C VAL A 281 4.22 -21.46 -16.23
N VAL A 282 3.24 -21.09 -15.41
CA VAL A 282 1.82 -20.98 -15.79
C VAL A 282 1.37 -19.54 -15.63
N GLY A 283 0.73 -18.96 -16.65
CA GLY A 283 0.18 -17.61 -16.60
C GLY A 283 -1.35 -17.61 -16.43
N VAL A 284 -1.86 -16.68 -15.64
CA VAL A 284 -3.30 -16.50 -15.39
C VAL A 284 -3.68 -15.03 -15.56
N SER A 285 -4.21 -14.71 -16.73
CA SER A 285 -4.79 -13.40 -17.05
C SER A 285 -5.96 -13.49 -18.03
N PRO A 286 -6.93 -12.55 -17.95
CA PRO A 286 -8.06 -12.50 -18.88
C PRO A 286 -7.66 -12.08 -20.30
N ASP A 287 -6.60 -11.28 -20.47
CA ASP A 287 -6.03 -10.89 -21.76
C ASP A 287 -4.72 -11.65 -22.05
N TYR A 288 -4.28 -11.68 -23.30
CA TYR A 288 -2.95 -12.21 -23.63
C TYR A 288 -1.87 -11.18 -23.24
N ALA A 289 -1.55 -11.13 -21.94
CA ALA A 289 -0.62 -10.19 -21.33
C ALA A 289 0.86 -10.52 -21.68
N GLU A 290 1.80 -9.59 -21.43
CA GLU A 290 3.20 -9.76 -21.91
C GLU A 290 3.92 -10.98 -21.31
N TYR A 291 3.55 -11.39 -20.10
CA TYR A 291 4.15 -12.56 -19.45
C TYR A 291 3.63 -13.89 -20.01
N GLU A 292 2.46 -13.92 -20.65
CA GLU A 292 1.91 -15.13 -21.28
C GLU A 292 2.78 -15.61 -22.45
N LYS A 293 3.56 -14.70 -23.04
CA LYS A 293 4.60 -15.05 -24.03
C LYS A 293 5.64 -16.02 -23.47
N PHE A 294 5.90 -15.97 -22.16
CA PHE A 294 6.91 -16.78 -21.48
C PHE A 294 6.33 -17.97 -20.70
N ALA A 295 5.01 -18.06 -20.59
CA ALA A 295 4.33 -19.15 -19.90
C ALA A 295 4.31 -20.42 -20.77
N ASP A 296 4.41 -21.58 -20.11
CA ASP A 296 4.27 -22.89 -20.75
C ASP A 296 2.77 -23.28 -20.88
N LEU A 297 1.89 -22.64 -20.11
CA LEU A 297 0.44 -22.74 -20.20
C LEU A 297 -0.22 -21.41 -19.79
N TRP A 298 -1.22 -20.96 -20.54
CA TRP A 298 -2.05 -19.79 -20.24
C TRP A 298 -3.47 -20.21 -19.82
N LEU A 299 -3.94 -19.70 -18.69
CA LEU A 299 -5.31 -19.86 -18.20
C LEU A 299 -6.08 -18.52 -18.36
N PRO A 300 -6.95 -18.39 -19.37
CA PRO A 300 -7.66 -17.15 -19.69
C PRO A 300 -8.88 -16.91 -18.77
N ALA A 301 -8.66 -16.85 -17.45
CA ALA A 301 -9.74 -16.67 -16.49
C ALA A 301 -10.42 -15.30 -16.68
N LYS A 302 -11.76 -15.29 -16.73
CA LYS A 302 -12.55 -14.07 -16.79
C LYS A 302 -12.17 -13.11 -15.66
N ALA A 303 -12.01 -11.82 -15.99
CA ALA A 303 -11.56 -10.81 -15.06
C ALA A 303 -12.39 -10.78 -13.76
N GLY A 304 -11.73 -10.96 -12.62
CA GLY A 304 -12.35 -10.90 -11.28
C GLY A 304 -12.98 -12.21 -10.83
N THR A 305 -12.81 -13.29 -11.60
CA THR A 305 -13.29 -14.64 -11.23
C THR A 305 -12.18 -15.55 -10.69
N ASP A 306 -11.00 -14.99 -10.42
CA ASP A 306 -9.80 -15.69 -9.98
C ASP A 306 -10.02 -16.53 -8.72
N GLY A 307 -10.86 -16.05 -7.78
CA GLY A 307 -11.25 -16.81 -6.58
C GLY A 307 -11.95 -18.14 -6.90
N ALA A 308 -12.79 -18.19 -7.95
CA ALA A 308 -13.44 -19.44 -8.36
C ALA A 308 -12.43 -20.47 -8.90
N LEU A 309 -11.48 -20.00 -9.72
CA LEU A 309 -10.40 -20.85 -10.24
C LEU A 309 -9.54 -21.41 -9.09
N ALA A 310 -9.13 -20.55 -8.15
CA ALA A 310 -8.31 -20.95 -7.03
C ALA A 310 -9.03 -21.90 -6.05
N MET A 311 -10.33 -21.70 -5.81
CA MET A 311 -11.13 -22.62 -4.99
C MET A 311 -11.28 -24.01 -5.65
N ALA A 312 -11.38 -24.08 -6.98
CA ALA A 312 -11.39 -25.37 -7.67
C ALA A 312 -10.03 -26.09 -7.65
N MET A 313 -8.93 -25.34 -7.75
CA MET A 313 -7.60 -25.90 -7.52
C MET A 313 -7.45 -26.38 -6.07
N THR A 314 -7.97 -25.63 -5.09
CA THR A 314 -8.02 -26.03 -3.68
C THR A 314 -8.77 -27.34 -3.49
N HIS A 315 -9.93 -27.50 -4.14
CA HIS A 315 -10.72 -28.73 -4.10
C HIS A 315 -9.91 -29.94 -4.60
N VAL A 316 -9.18 -29.81 -5.72
CA VAL A 316 -8.32 -30.88 -6.25
C VAL A 316 -7.21 -31.24 -5.25
N ILE A 317 -6.53 -30.24 -4.68
CA ILE A 317 -5.43 -30.47 -3.73
C ILE A 317 -5.92 -31.18 -2.47
N LEU A 318 -7.02 -30.72 -1.86
CA LEU A 318 -7.59 -31.35 -0.67
C LEU A 318 -8.08 -32.77 -0.96
N LYS A 319 -8.75 -32.98 -2.09
CA LYS A 319 -9.20 -34.32 -2.47
C LYS A 319 -8.03 -35.28 -2.64
N GLU A 320 -7.05 -34.93 -3.47
CA GLU A 320 -6.01 -35.89 -3.89
C GLU A 320 -4.88 -36.07 -2.87
N PHE A 321 -4.49 -35.01 -2.14
CA PHE A 321 -3.26 -35.00 -1.31
C PHE A 321 -3.53 -35.00 0.20
N TYR A 322 -4.78 -34.86 0.61
CA TYR A 322 -5.21 -34.86 2.02
C TYR A 322 -6.24 -35.94 2.33
N VAL A 323 -7.10 -36.34 1.38
CA VAL A 323 -8.15 -37.34 1.62
C VAL A 323 -7.89 -38.65 0.88
N ASP A 324 -7.78 -38.64 -0.45
CA ASP A 324 -7.59 -39.85 -1.25
C ASP A 324 -6.19 -40.46 -0.98
N LYS A 325 -5.18 -39.61 -0.79
CA LYS A 325 -3.83 -40.00 -0.38
C LYS A 325 -3.15 -38.89 0.43
N GLU A 326 -3.03 -39.10 1.73
CA GLU A 326 -2.29 -38.19 2.60
C GLU A 326 -0.82 -38.04 2.16
N THR A 327 -0.39 -36.79 1.99
CA THR A 327 1.01 -36.45 1.74
C THR A 327 1.67 -36.04 3.06
N PRO A 328 2.62 -36.82 3.60
CA PRO A 328 3.16 -36.60 4.95
C PRO A 328 3.70 -35.18 5.17
N TYR A 329 4.45 -34.65 4.21
CA TYR A 329 4.98 -33.27 4.29
C TYR A 329 3.88 -32.22 4.46
N PHE A 330 2.74 -32.37 3.79
CA PHE A 330 1.63 -31.41 3.86
C PHE A 330 0.89 -31.50 5.19
N VAL A 331 0.67 -32.72 5.70
CA VAL A 331 0.01 -32.94 7.00
C VAL A 331 0.87 -32.42 8.15
N GLU A 332 2.17 -32.74 8.15
CA GLU A 332 3.13 -32.24 9.15
C GLU A 332 3.20 -30.70 9.13
N TYR A 333 3.26 -30.10 7.94
CA TYR A 333 3.26 -28.66 7.79
C TYR A 333 1.96 -28.04 8.34
N ALA A 334 0.80 -28.60 7.97
CA ALA A 334 -0.50 -28.12 8.39
C ALA A 334 -0.68 -28.18 9.92
N LYS A 335 -0.31 -29.30 10.55
CA LYS A 335 -0.37 -29.49 12.02
C LYS A 335 0.47 -28.45 12.77
N GLN A 336 1.66 -28.13 12.23
CA GLN A 336 2.63 -27.26 12.90
C GLN A 336 2.37 -25.77 12.67
N TYR A 337 2.08 -25.37 11.43
CA TYR A 337 2.19 -23.97 10.98
C TYR A 337 0.86 -23.32 10.58
N THR A 338 -0.27 -24.01 10.69
CA THR A 338 -1.60 -23.48 10.30
C THR A 338 -2.60 -23.62 11.42
N ASP A 339 -3.76 -22.96 11.29
CA ASP A 339 -4.89 -23.09 12.21
C ASP A 339 -5.85 -24.24 11.87
N LEU A 340 -5.54 -25.07 10.86
CA LEU A 340 -6.35 -26.23 10.49
C LEU A 340 -6.69 -27.19 11.67
N PRO A 341 -5.78 -27.52 12.60
CA PRO A 341 -6.12 -28.36 13.75
C PRO A 341 -6.79 -27.59 14.91
N CYS A 342 -6.90 -26.27 14.84
CA CYS A 342 -7.56 -25.49 15.89
C CYS A 342 -9.05 -25.80 15.92
N ILE A 343 -9.62 -25.77 17.13
CA ILE A 343 -11.02 -26.08 17.38
C ILE A 343 -11.87 -24.81 17.32
N ILE A 344 -13.01 -24.90 16.64
CA ILE A 344 -14.04 -23.86 16.60
C ILE A 344 -15.35 -24.36 17.24
N THR A 345 -16.18 -23.43 17.68
CA THR A 345 -17.55 -23.73 18.09
C THR A 345 -18.49 -23.62 16.89
N LEU A 346 -19.57 -24.40 16.93
CA LEU A 346 -20.69 -24.28 15.99
C LEU A 346 -21.91 -23.71 16.71
N SER A 347 -22.48 -22.64 16.16
CA SER A 347 -23.70 -22.02 16.69
C SER A 347 -24.93 -22.56 15.97
N LYS A 348 -25.98 -22.86 16.74
CA LYS A 348 -27.24 -23.37 16.16
C LYS A 348 -28.01 -22.23 15.49
N LYS A 349 -28.39 -22.41 14.23
CA LYS A 349 -29.23 -21.49 13.45
C LYS A 349 -30.40 -22.28 12.85
N ASN A 350 -31.61 -22.05 13.36
CA ASN A 350 -32.79 -22.85 13.04
C ASN A 350 -32.55 -24.35 13.34
N GLU A 351 -32.69 -25.22 12.34
CA GLU A 351 -32.44 -26.67 12.45
C GLU A 351 -30.98 -27.07 12.19
N ASN A 352 -30.17 -26.16 11.62
CA ASN A 352 -28.77 -26.40 11.23
C ASN A 352 -27.78 -25.65 12.12
N TYR A 353 -26.50 -25.76 11.79
CA TYR A 353 -25.39 -25.08 12.46
C TYR A 353 -24.66 -24.13 11.51
N ARG A 354 -23.99 -23.12 12.08
CA ARG A 354 -23.03 -22.25 11.37
C ARG A 354 -21.73 -22.20 12.16
N SER A 355 -20.63 -22.00 11.46
CA SER A 355 -19.33 -21.77 12.09
C SER A 355 -19.39 -20.51 12.97
N ASP A 356 -18.80 -20.59 14.15
CA ASP A 356 -18.70 -19.47 15.11
C ASP A 356 -17.22 -19.30 15.51
N ARG A 357 -16.94 -18.70 16.67
CA ARG A 357 -15.58 -18.40 17.10
C ARG A 357 -14.69 -19.62 17.35
N PHE A 358 -13.38 -19.40 17.42
CA PHE A 358 -12.44 -20.39 17.99
C PHE A 358 -12.81 -20.71 19.44
N LEU A 359 -12.67 -21.98 19.82
CA LEU A 359 -12.69 -22.41 21.22
C LEU A 359 -11.44 -21.86 21.92
N ARG A 360 -11.64 -21.25 23.10
CA ARG A 360 -10.60 -20.59 23.88
C ARG A 360 -10.30 -21.35 25.16
N ALA A 361 -9.09 -21.22 25.68
CA ALA A 361 -8.74 -21.81 26.97
C ALA A 361 -9.69 -21.36 28.09
N SER A 362 -10.16 -20.09 28.04
CA SER A 362 -11.13 -19.54 28.98
C SER A 362 -12.53 -20.17 28.94
N ASP A 363 -12.86 -20.90 27.87
CA ASP A 363 -14.11 -21.66 27.78
C ASP A 363 -14.04 -22.96 28.60
N LEU A 364 -12.83 -23.50 28.77
CA LEU A 364 -12.58 -24.76 29.48
C LEU A 364 -12.22 -24.52 30.95
N SER A 365 -11.41 -23.48 31.25
CA SER A 365 -10.92 -23.19 32.59
C SER A 365 -10.45 -21.74 32.74
N ASP A 366 -10.58 -21.17 33.94
CA ASP A 366 -10.06 -19.84 34.29
C ASP A 366 -8.61 -19.85 34.81
N GLN A 367 -7.95 -21.00 34.79
CA GLN A 367 -6.59 -21.15 35.32
C GLN A 367 -5.50 -20.63 34.36
N THR A 368 -5.84 -20.39 33.10
CA THR A 368 -4.89 -19.92 32.09
C THR A 368 -4.94 -18.39 31.98
N GLU A 369 -3.82 -17.72 32.26
CA GLU A 369 -3.69 -16.27 32.06
C GLU A 369 -3.94 -15.89 30.59
N LEU A 370 -4.73 -14.84 30.35
CA LEU A 370 -5.21 -14.43 29.02
C LEU A 370 -5.82 -15.59 28.21
N GLY A 371 -6.49 -16.53 28.88
CA GLY A 371 -7.06 -17.73 28.27
C GLY A 371 -8.08 -17.45 27.17
N GLU A 372 -8.70 -16.27 27.17
CA GLU A 372 -9.62 -15.81 26.13
C GLU A 372 -8.94 -15.47 24.79
N TRP A 373 -7.61 -15.32 24.80
CA TRP A 373 -6.75 -15.09 23.63
C TRP A 373 -5.87 -16.29 23.27
N LYS A 374 -6.13 -17.45 23.88
CA LYS A 374 -5.37 -18.69 23.64
C LYS A 374 -6.28 -19.74 23.02
N THR A 375 -5.96 -20.13 21.79
CA THR A 375 -6.72 -21.14 21.01
C THR A 375 -6.37 -22.55 21.45
N VAL A 376 -7.28 -23.50 21.20
CA VAL A 376 -7.19 -24.88 21.68
C VAL A 376 -7.13 -25.88 20.51
N VAL A 377 -6.41 -26.99 20.68
CA VAL A 377 -6.39 -28.16 19.79
C VAL A 377 -6.79 -29.42 20.56
N TRP A 378 -7.13 -30.49 19.85
CA TRP A 378 -7.28 -31.82 20.44
C TRP A 378 -5.95 -32.57 20.30
N ASP A 379 -5.36 -33.05 21.38
CA ASP A 379 -4.11 -33.81 21.32
C ASP A 379 -4.40 -35.31 21.11
N GLU A 380 -3.92 -35.87 20.01
CA GLU A 380 -4.03 -37.30 19.72
C GLU A 380 -3.34 -38.18 20.77
N THR A 381 -2.33 -37.65 21.47
CA THR A 381 -1.50 -38.42 22.41
C THR A 381 -2.20 -38.65 23.74
N THR A 382 -2.85 -37.62 24.27
CA THR A 382 -3.57 -37.66 25.56
C THR A 382 -5.07 -37.91 25.39
N ASP A 383 -5.57 -37.73 24.17
CA ASP A 383 -7.00 -37.75 23.84
C ASP A 383 -7.82 -36.73 24.64
N ASP A 384 -7.24 -35.53 24.82
CA ASP A 384 -7.84 -34.42 25.56
C ASP A 384 -7.46 -33.07 24.91
N PHE A 385 -8.04 -31.98 25.41
CA PHE A 385 -7.70 -30.63 25.01
C PHE A 385 -6.26 -30.25 25.36
N ALA A 386 -5.59 -29.55 24.45
CA ALA A 386 -4.29 -28.94 24.68
C ALA A 386 -4.27 -27.49 24.19
N ILE A 387 -3.51 -26.65 24.89
CA ILE A 387 -3.27 -25.26 24.51
C ILE A 387 -1.86 -25.21 23.89
N PRO A 388 -1.73 -25.21 22.56
CA PRO A 388 -0.42 -25.13 21.93
C PRO A 388 0.18 -23.74 22.14
N ASN A 389 1.50 -23.67 22.30
CA ASN A 389 2.24 -22.42 22.37
C ASN A 389 1.98 -21.52 21.15
N GLY A 390 2.17 -20.20 21.30
CA GLY A 390 2.26 -19.25 20.18
C GLY A 390 1.02 -18.41 19.89
N SER A 391 -0.18 -18.78 20.36
CA SER A 391 -1.37 -17.93 20.23
C SER A 391 -1.19 -16.57 20.91
N GLU A 392 -1.94 -15.55 20.47
CA GLU A 392 -1.72 -14.14 20.83
C GLU A 392 -1.66 -13.88 22.34
N GLY A 393 -2.42 -14.62 23.16
CA GLY A 393 -2.35 -14.47 24.62
C GLY A 393 -0.94 -14.70 25.18
N PHE A 394 -0.15 -15.62 24.62
CA PHE A 394 1.24 -15.88 25.06
C PHE A 394 2.20 -14.74 24.71
N ARG A 395 1.85 -13.88 23.74
CA ARG A 395 2.68 -12.73 23.37
C ARG A 395 2.74 -11.68 24.48
N TRP A 396 1.69 -11.63 25.31
CA TRP A 396 1.40 -10.53 26.23
C TRP A 396 1.25 -10.96 27.70
N ASP A 397 1.31 -12.26 28.00
CA ASP A 397 1.27 -12.79 29.38
C ASP A 397 2.63 -12.71 30.13
N ASN A 398 3.66 -12.17 29.48
CA ASN A 398 5.05 -12.10 29.98
C ASN A 398 5.74 -13.46 30.14
N GLY A 399 5.17 -14.53 29.58
CA GLY A 399 5.81 -15.83 29.43
C GLY A 399 6.88 -15.86 28.33
N LYS A 400 7.40 -17.05 28.06
CA LYS A 400 8.33 -17.35 26.95
C LYS A 400 7.74 -18.35 25.96
N GLU A 401 6.46 -18.66 26.11
CA GLU A 401 5.70 -19.64 25.35
C GLU A 401 5.13 -19.06 24.05
N TRP A 402 5.49 -17.82 23.68
CA TRP A 402 5.18 -17.28 22.35
C TRP A 402 6.14 -17.82 21.29
N ASN A 403 6.02 -19.12 21.03
CA ASN A 403 6.75 -19.87 20.01
C ASN A 403 5.86 -20.97 19.41
N LEU A 404 6.31 -21.59 18.31
CA LEU A 404 5.57 -22.65 17.63
C LEU A 404 5.94 -24.06 18.11
N ASP A 405 6.62 -24.23 19.25
CA ASP A 405 6.94 -25.58 19.73
C ASP A 405 5.68 -26.30 20.19
N LEU A 406 5.43 -27.48 19.62
CA LEU A 406 4.35 -28.37 20.08
C LEU A 406 4.77 -29.26 21.26
N TYR A 407 6.07 -29.39 21.53
CA TYR A 407 6.63 -30.31 22.54
C TYR A 407 6.10 -31.75 22.40
N GLN A 408 5.19 -32.17 23.29
CA GLN A 408 4.56 -33.50 23.26
C GLN A 408 3.13 -33.49 22.69
N ILE A 409 2.60 -32.32 22.33
CA ILE A 409 1.27 -32.17 21.74
C ILE A 409 1.33 -32.66 20.29
N ASN A 410 0.42 -33.57 19.91
CA ASN A 410 0.18 -33.98 18.54
C ASN A 410 -1.23 -33.55 18.12
N PRO A 411 -1.41 -32.37 17.51
CA PRO A 411 -2.72 -31.85 17.16
C PRO A 411 -3.47 -32.77 16.19
N ARG A 412 -4.70 -33.11 16.54
CA ARG A 412 -5.61 -33.88 15.67
C ARG A 412 -6.15 -32.99 14.56
N MET A 413 -6.08 -33.48 13.33
CA MET A 413 -6.60 -32.75 12.16
C MET A 413 -8.11 -32.92 11.99
N SER A 414 -8.65 -34.12 12.20
CA SER A 414 -10.06 -34.40 11.94
C SER A 414 -10.71 -35.21 13.05
N PHE A 415 -12.00 -34.95 13.31
CA PHE A 415 -12.83 -35.77 14.18
C PHE A 415 -13.58 -36.89 13.45
N LEU A 416 -13.40 -37.08 12.14
CA LEU A 416 -14.21 -38.03 11.35
C LEU A 416 -14.28 -39.45 11.94
N ASP A 417 -13.14 -39.99 12.38
CA ASP A 417 -13.06 -41.37 12.90
C ASP A 417 -13.41 -41.49 14.39
N ASP A 418 -13.67 -40.37 15.07
CA ASP A 418 -13.88 -40.30 16.52
C ASP A 418 -14.91 -39.21 16.91
N SER A 419 -15.90 -39.02 16.04
CA SER A 419 -16.97 -38.04 16.24
C SER A 419 -18.04 -38.59 17.19
N ASP A 420 -18.61 -37.73 18.03
CA ASP A 420 -19.81 -38.10 18.81
C ASP A 420 -21.06 -38.16 17.93
N ASP A 421 -21.10 -37.33 16.88
CA ASP A 421 -22.22 -37.15 15.96
C ASP A 421 -21.76 -36.37 14.71
N ASN A 422 -22.66 -36.19 13.74
CA ASN A 422 -22.47 -35.27 12.62
C ASN A 422 -23.47 -34.11 12.71
N ALA A 423 -23.01 -32.88 12.50
CA ALA A 423 -23.87 -31.69 12.45
C ALA A 423 -24.05 -31.23 11.01
N MET A 424 -25.28 -30.94 10.60
CA MET A 424 -25.56 -30.26 9.33
C MET A 424 -25.13 -28.80 9.44
N VAL A 425 -24.08 -28.40 8.72
CA VAL A 425 -23.53 -27.03 8.73
C VAL A 425 -23.92 -26.31 7.44
N GLU A 426 -24.39 -25.07 7.60
CA GLU A 426 -24.64 -24.13 6.51
C GLU A 426 -23.35 -23.36 6.17
N PHE A 427 -23.05 -23.24 4.88
CA PHE A 427 -21.95 -22.45 4.33
C PHE A 427 -22.50 -21.37 3.40
N PRO A 428 -21.93 -20.15 3.41
CA PRO A 428 -22.32 -19.10 2.49
C PRO A 428 -21.83 -19.40 1.07
N TYR A 429 -22.69 -19.19 0.09
CA TYR A 429 -22.34 -19.32 -1.32
C TYR A 429 -22.83 -18.12 -2.12
N PHE A 430 -21.89 -17.29 -2.57
CA PHE A 430 -22.19 -16.06 -3.30
C PHE A 430 -22.01 -16.18 -4.82
N GLY A 431 -21.78 -17.39 -5.34
CA GLY A 431 -21.65 -17.62 -6.78
C GLY A 431 -22.97 -17.44 -7.55
N GLU A 432 -24.10 -17.49 -6.85
CA GLU A 432 -25.42 -17.17 -7.38
C GLU A 432 -25.78 -15.69 -7.15
N LYS A 433 -26.61 -15.14 -8.05
CA LYS A 433 -26.95 -13.71 -8.07
C LYS A 433 -27.51 -13.21 -6.75
N ASP A 434 -28.43 -13.96 -6.16
CA ASP A 434 -29.17 -13.56 -4.95
C ASP A 434 -28.47 -14.08 -3.67
N GLY A 435 -27.34 -14.77 -3.83
CA GLY A 435 -26.69 -15.53 -2.76
C GLY A 435 -27.47 -16.79 -2.38
N GLY A 436 -26.76 -17.79 -1.87
CA GLY A 436 -27.33 -19.07 -1.46
C GLY A 436 -26.59 -19.69 -0.29
N LEU A 437 -27.13 -20.82 0.17
CA LEU A 437 -26.55 -21.64 1.23
C LEU A 437 -26.25 -23.05 0.71
N ILE A 438 -25.14 -23.60 1.17
CA ILE A 438 -24.76 -25.00 0.96
C ILE A 438 -24.82 -25.71 2.30
N LYS A 439 -25.42 -26.91 2.36
CA LYS A 439 -25.60 -27.66 3.60
C LYS A 439 -24.81 -28.96 3.56
N ARG A 440 -23.85 -29.11 4.46
CA ARG A 440 -22.98 -30.30 4.51
C ARG A 440 -22.76 -30.75 5.95
N GLU A 441 -22.83 -32.06 6.18
CA GLU A 441 -22.52 -32.64 7.48
C GLU A 441 -21.03 -32.49 7.81
N VAL A 442 -20.73 -32.13 9.05
CA VAL A 442 -19.36 -32.02 9.59
C VAL A 442 -19.26 -32.90 10.84
N PRO A 443 -18.18 -33.66 11.04
CA PRO A 443 -17.99 -34.44 12.26
C PRO A 443 -17.79 -33.51 13.46
N ILE A 444 -18.50 -33.79 14.56
CA ILE A 444 -18.50 -32.96 15.76
C ILE A 444 -18.18 -33.76 17.02
N LYS A 445 -17.70 -33.05 18.03
CA LYS A 445 -17.73 -33.49 19.43
C LYS A 445 -18.65 -32.58 20.25
N LYS A 446 -19.28 -33.14 21.28
CA LYS A 446 -20.16 -32.43 22.22
C LYS A 446 -19.45 -32.32 23.56
N ILE A 447 -19.13 -31.09 23.96
CA ILE A 447 -18.41 -30.83 25.21
C ILE A 447 -19.19 -29.89 26.12
N LYS A 448 -18.72 -29.75 27.36
CA LYS A 448 -19.24 -28.74 28.29
C LYS A 448 -18.21 -27.64 28.49
N ASP A 449 -18.66 -26.39 28.43
CA ASP A 449 -17.86 -25.26 28.88
C ASP A 449 -17.72 -25.27 30.42
N LYS A 450 -16.88 -24.39 30.96
CA LYS A 450 -16.68 -24.22 32.40
C LYS A 450 -17.95 -23.87 33.18
N SER A 451 -18.98 -23.35 32.51
CA SER A 451 -20.28 -23.01 33.09
C SER A 451 -21.28 -24.16 33.00
N GLY A 452 -20.89 -25.28 32.40
CA GLY A 452 -21.72 -26.47 32.20
C GLY A 452 -22.62 -26.43 30.98
N ASN A 453 -22.51 -25.40 30.13
CA ASN A 453 -23.28 -25.31 28.88
C ASN A 453 -22.68 -26.26 27.84
N GLU A 454 -23.55 -26.93 27.08
CA GLU A 454 -23.10 -27.78 25.97
C GLU A 454 -22.60 -26.91 24.80
N LEU A 455 -21.39 -27.20 24.32
CA LEU A 455 -20.83 -26.64 23.10
C LEU A 455 -20.66 -27.74 22.07
N ILE A 456 -21.00 -27.41 20.83
CA ILE A 456 -20.72 -28.25 19.66
C ILE A 456 -19.43 -27.74 19.04
N ILE A 457 -18.45 -28.63 18.86
CA ILE A 457 -17.13 -28.27 18.36
C ILE A 457 -16.72 -29.11 17.15
N THR A 458 -15.89 -28.52 16.29
CA THR A 458 -15.22 -29.19 15.18
C THR A 458 -13.86 -28.55 14.93
N THR A 459 -13.05 -29.13 14.04
CA THR A 459 -11.76 -28.55 13.63
C THR A 459 -11.95 -27.60 12.44
N VAL A 460 -11.05 -26.63 12.27
CA VAL A 460 -11.03 -25.80 11.05
C VAL A 460 -10.84 -26.67 9.81
N TYR A 461 -10.05 -27.73 9.89
CA TYR A 461 -9.82 -28.68 8.81
C TYR A 461 -11.10 -29.39 8.35
N ASP A 462 -11.90 -29.92 9.28
CA ASP A 462 -13.18 -30.55 8.98
C ASP A 462 -14.15 -29.57 8.33
N LEU A 463 -14.20 -28.33 8.85
CA LEU A 463 -14.99 -27.25 8.28
C LEU A 463 -14.52 -26.89 6.87
N MET A 464 -13.20 -26.81 6.62
CA MET A 464 -12.62 -26.49 5.32
C MET A 464 -12.89 -27.57 4.27
N LEU A 465 -12.79 -28.85 4.63
CA LEU A 465 -13.13 -29.97 3.75
C LEU A 465 -14.61 -29.97 3.38
N ALA A 466 -15.50 -29.68 4.34
CA ALA A 466 -16.92 -29.53 4.05
C ALA A 466 -17.19 -28.30 3.17
N HIS A 467 -16.64 -27.13 3.50
CA HIS A 467 -16.77 -25.89 2.72
C HIS A 467 -16.36 -26.06 1.25
N THR A 468 -15.23 -26.74 1.02
CA THR A 468 -14.68 -26.99 -0.32
C THR A 468 -15.30 -28.18 -1.05
N GLY A 469 -16.25 -28.88 -0.43
CA GLY A 469 -17.00 -29.96 -1.06
C GLY A 469 -16.23 -31.28 -1.17
N ILE A 470 -15.37 -31.59 -0.22
CA ILE A 470 -14.64 -32.87 -0.20
C ILE A 470 -15.51 -33.94 0.48
N SER A 471 -16.08 -34.84 -0.33
CA SER A 471 -16.90 -35.94 0.17
C SER A 471 -16.05 -36.94 0.97
N ARG A 472 -16.52 -37.27 2.18
CA ARG A 472 -15.90 -38.24 3.11
C ARG A 472 -16.91 -39.28 3.63
N GLY A 473 -18.00 -39.49 2.89
CA GLY A 473 -19.11 -40.36 3.33
C GLY A 473 -20.15 -39.68 4.24
N LEU A 474 -20.08 -38.34 4.37
CA LEU A 474 -21.02 -37.51 5.14
C LEU A 474 -22.20 -37.05 4.25
N LYS A 475 -23.36 -36.73 4.84
CA LYS A 475 -24.56 -36.31 4.09
C LYS A 475 -24.53 -34.81 3.75
N GLY A 476 -25.41 -34.41 2.84
CA GLY A 476 -25.56 -33.03 2.38
C GLY A 476 -25.09 -32.83 0.95
N ASP A 477 -24.87 -31.58 0.58
CA ASP A 477 -24.62 -31.11 -0.79
C ASP A 477 -23.16 -31.34 -1.23
N TYR A 478 -22.65 -32.56 -1.05
CA TYR A 478 -21.32 -32.95 -1.51
C TYR A 478 -21.33 -33.31 -3.00
N PRO A 479 -20.33 -32.84 -3.79
CA PRO A 479 -20.20 -33.23 -5.19
C PRO A 479 -19.96 -34.72 -5.34
N THR A 480 -20.45 -35.26 -6.45
CA THR A 480 -20.19 -36.65 -6.85
C THR A 480 -18.77 -36.85 -7.36
N ASP A 481 -18.31 -35.97 -8.25
CA ASP A 481 -16.96 -35.95 -8.80
C ASP A 481 -16.59 -34.55 -9.33
N TYR A 482 -15.47 -34.44 -10.04
CA TYR A 482 -15.01 -33.19 -10.64
C TYR A 482 -15.89 -32.65 -11.77
N ASN A 483 -16.81 -33.44 -12.31
CA ASN A 483 -17.70 -33.09 -13.42
C ASN A 483 -19.03 -32.49 -12.97
N ASP A 484 -19.32 -32.50 -11.67
CA ASP A 484 -20.51 -31.86 -11.10
C ASP A 484 -20.42 -30.34 -11.22
N ASP A 485 -21.22 -29.76 -12.12
CA ASP A 485 -21.24 -28.32 -12.43
C ASP A 485 -22.10 -27.50 -11.47
N LYS A 486 -22.90 -28.14 -10.61
CA LYS A 486 -23.80 -27.48 -9.67
C LYS A 486 -23.18 -27.31 -8.30
N SER A 487 -22.32 -28.25 -7.91
CA SER A 487 -21.65 -28.21 -6.61
C SER A 487 -20.52 -27.18 -6.61
N PRO A 488 -20.54 -26.18 -5.70
CA PRO A 488 -19.50 -25.17 -5.66
C PRO A 488 -18.09 -25.74 -5.47
N TYR A 489 -17.14 -25.08 -6.13
CA TYR A 489 -15.70 -25.35 -6.07
C TYR A 489 -15.22 -26.62 -6.76
N THR A 490 -16.04 -27.32 -7.55
CA THR A 490 -15.52 -28.37 -8.44
C THR A 490 -14.83 -27.75 -9.68
N PRO A 491 -13.96 -28.51 -10.37
CA PRO A 491 -13.43 -28.11 -11.67
C PRO A 491 -14.50 -27.79 -12.75
N ALA A 492 -15.63 -28.50 -12.76
CA ALA A 492 -16.74 -28.23 -13.68
C ALA A 492 -17.51 -26.96 -13.33
N TRP A 493 -17.77 -26.72 -12.04
CA TRP A 493 -18.42 -25.51 -11.55
C TRP A 493 -17.64 -24.26 -11.96
N GLN A 494 -16.32 -24.23 -11.71
CA GLN A 494 -15.52 -23.05 -12.04
C GLN A 494 -15.48 -22.77 -13.55
N GLU A 495 -15.54 -23.81 -14.39
CA GLU A 495 -15.46 -23.65 -15.86
C GLU A 495 -16.60 -22.77 -16.38
N SER A 496 -17.79 -22.89 -15.78
CA SER A 496 -18.95 -22.06 -16.10
C SER A 496 -18.80 -20.59 -15.69
N ILE A 497 -17.96 -20.30 -14.70
CA ILE A 497 -17.75 -18.96 -14.12
C ILE A 497 -16.57 -18.26 -14.80
N THR A 498 -15.44 -18.96 -14.90
CA THR A 498 -14.15 -18.41 -15.31
C THR A 498 -13.92 -18.55 -16.81
N GLY A 499 -14.54 -19.54 -17.46
CA GLY A 499 -14.26 -19.96 -18.82
C GLY A 499 -12.99 -20.83 -18.98
N VAL A 500 -12.26 -21.12 -17.90
CA VAL A 500 -11.05 -21.95 -17.95
C VAL A 500 -11.43 -23.42 -17.99
N ASN A 501 -10.86 -24.16 -18.94
CA ASN A 501 -11.11 -25.59 -19.11
C ASN A 501 -10.75 -26.37 -17.84
N ARG A 502 -11.71 -27.14 -17.31
CA ARG A 502 -11.61 -27.95 -16.10
C ARG A 502 -10.41 -28.90 -16.11
N ALA A 503 -10.04 -29.44 -17.27
CA ALA A 503 -8.90 -30.34 -17.40
C ALA A 503 -7.57 -29.62 -17.13
N HIS A 504 -7.44 -28.36 -17.57
CA HIS A 504 -6.26 -27.54 -17.26
C HIS A 504 -6.21 -27.19 -15.77
N VAL A 505 -7.36 -26.91 -15.14
CA VAL A 505 -7.42 -26.64 -13.69
C VAL A 505 -6.96 -27.86 -12.88
N ILE A 506 -7.47 -29.05 -13.22
CA ILE A 506 -7.04 -30.31 -12.59
C ILE A 506 -5.54 -30.54 -12.80
N GLN A 507 -5.06 -30.37 -14.04
CA GLN A 507 -3.64 -30.54 -14.37
C GLN A 507 -2.76 -29.61 -13.54
N VAL A 508 -3.03 -28.30 -13.56
CA VAL A 508 -2.18 -27.31 -12.88
C VAL A 508 -2.23 -27.50 -11.36
N ALA A 509 -3.40 -27.79 -10.77
CA ALA A 509 -3.52 -28.03 -9.34
C ALA A 509 -2.71 -29.27 -8.91
N ARG A 510 -2.81 -30.36 -9.67
CA ARG A 510 -2.07 -31.59 -9.40
C ARG A 510 -0.56 -31.39 -9.56
N GLU A 511 -0.11 -30.83 -10.68
CA GLU A 511 1.32 -30.60 -10.91
C GLU A 511 1.93 -29.64 -9.88
N PHE A 512 1.20 -28.58 -9.48
CA PHE A 512 1.64 -27.65 -8.45
C PHE A 512 1.84 -28.33 -7.10
N ALA A 513 0.91 -29.19 -6.69
CA ALA A 513 0.99 -29.96 -5.45
C ALA A 513 2.04 -31.08 -5.52
N GLU A 514 2.11 -31.86 -6.61
CA GLU A 514 3.14 -32.88 -6.79
C GLU A 514 4.55 -32.28 -6.73
N ASN A 515 4.79 -31.15 -7.40
CA ASN A 515 6.06 -30.45 -7.30
C ASN A 515 6.39 -30.05 -5.86
N ALA A 516 5.43 -29.48 -5.13
CA ALA A 516 5.63 -29.09 -3.74
C ALA A 516 5.92 -30.31 -2.84
N ALA A 517 5.23 -31.43 -3.05
CA ALA A 517 5.47 -32.67 -2.30
C ALA A 517 6.89 -33.21 -2.55
N LEU A 518 7.35 -33.22 -3.80
CA LEU A 518 8.67 -33.73 -4.20
C LEU A 518 9.81 -32.82 -3.75
N THR A 519 9.60 -31.50 -3.74
CA THR A 519 10.63 -30.50 -3.45
C THR A 519 10.57 -29.95 -2.03
N LYS A 520 9.59 -30.39 -1.23
CA LYS A 520 9.27 -29.84 0.10
C LYS A 520 8.94 -28.34 0.06
N GLY A 521 8.05 -27.96 -0.86
CA GLY A 521 7.43 -26.64 -0.91
C GLY A 521 7.97 -25.66 -1.95
N LYS A 522 8.75 -26.08 -2.96
CA LYS A 522 9.29 -25.17 -4.00
C LYS A 522 8.30 -24.85 -5.13
N SER A 523 7.05 -24.56 -4.76
CA SER A 523 5.99 -24.07 -5.64
C SER A 523 5.63 -22.64 -5.25
N MET A 524 5.71 -21.71 -6.20
CA MET A 524 5.53 -20.27 -5.94
C MET A 524 4.41 -19.67 -6.78
N ILE A 525 3.71 -18.67 -6.23
CA ILE A 525 2.70 -17.89 -6.96
C ILE A 525 3.04 -16.40 -6.89
N ALA A 526 3.33 -15.79 -8.04
CA ALA A 526 3.47 -14.35 -8.17
C ALA A 526 2.11 -13.68 -8.37
N MET A 527 1.80 -12.66 -7.56
CA MET A 527 0.52 -11.94 -7.58
C MET A 527 0.71 -10.43 -7.63
N GLY A 528 -0.34 -9.68 -7.98
CA GLY A 528 -0.25 -8.22 -8.06
C GLY A 528 -1.59 -7.53 -8.29
N GLY A 529 -1.53 -6.28 -8.77
CA GLY A 529 -2.73 -5.44 -8.92
C GLY A 529 -3.80 -5.99 -9.85
N GLY A 530 -3.54 -7.02 -10.66
CA GLY A 530 -4.57 -7.73 -11.45
C GLY A 530 -5.61 -8.44 -10.59
N THR A 531 -5.20 -8.97 -9.43
CA THR A 531 -6.06 -9.65 -8.45
C THR A 531 -6.31 -8.79 -7.19
N ASN A 532 -5.43 -7.84 -6.87
CA ASN A 532 -5.56 -7.05 -5.62
C ASN A 532 -6.45 -5.80 -5.71
N HIS A 533 -6.70 -5.27 -6.91
CA HIS A 533 -7.43 -3.99 -7.07
C HIS A 533 -8.95 -4.17 -7.20
N TRP A 534 -9.46 -5.36 -6.89
CA TRP A 534 -10.90 -5.70 -6.82
C TRP A 534 -11.45 -5.45 -5.43
N PHE A 535 -12.76 -5.24 -5.32
CA PHE A 535 -13.39 -5.03 -4.01
C PHE A 535 -13.27 -6.25 -3.09
N HIS A 536 -13.39 -7.46 -3.66
CA HIS A 536 -13.20 -8.73 -2.95
C HIS A 536 -11.75 -9.24 -3.04
N SER A 537 -10.75 -8.33 -3.04
CA SER A 537 -9.33 -8.69 -3.15
C SER A 537 -8.86 -9.61 -2.03
N ASP A 538 -9.39 -9.41 -0.82
CA ASP A 538 -9.11 -10.24 0.35
C ASP A 538 -9.49 -11.71 0.10
N GLN A 539 -10.70 -11.95 -0.43
CA GLN A 539 -11.16 -13.31 -0.74
C GLN A 539 -10.47 -13.91 -1.95
N ILE A 540 -10.23 -13.13 -3.01
CA ILE A 540 -9.44 -13.58 -4.17
C ILE A 540 -8.05 -14.05 -3.69
N TYR A 541 -7.36 -13.23 -2.88
CA TYR A 541 -6.05 -13.58 -2.35
C TYR A 541 -6.13 -14.80 -1.45
N ARG A 542 -7.02 -14.84 -0.46
CA ARG A 542 -7.15 -16.00 0.45
C ARG A 542 -7.41 -17.30 -0.30
N SER A 543 -8.25 -17.27 -1.35
CA SER A 543 -8.48 -18.45 -2.20
C SER A 543 -7.22 -18.89 -2.95
N ILE A 544 -6.39 -17.97 -3.46
CA ILE A 544 -5.10 -18.31 -4.09
C ILE A 544 -4.08 -18.78 -3.05
N LEU A 545 -4.05 -18.17 -1.87
CA LEU A 545 -3.14 -18.49 -0.78
C LEU A 545 -3.35 -19.91 -0.24
N ASN A 546 -4.58 -20.44 -0.30
CA ASN A 546 -4.84 -21.85 0.00
C ASN A 546 -3.84 -22.79 -0.68
N LEU A 547 -3.49 -22.50 -1.93
CA LEU A 547 -2.59 -23.35 -2.72
C LEU A 547 -1.20 -23.42 -2.09
N VAL A 548 -0.64 -22.30 -1.63
CA VAL A 548 0.71 -22.29 -1.03
C VAL A 548 0.72 -22.76 0.42
N LEU A 549 -0.38 -22.55 1.15
CA LEU A 549 -0.53 -22.99 2.55
C LEU A 549 -0.73 -24.51 2.64
N LEU A 550 -1.64 -25.07 1.83
CA LEU A 550 -1.95 -26.51 1.81
C LEU A 550 -0.82 -27.36 1.24
N THR A 551 0.05 -26.78 0.42
CA THR A 551 1.21 -27.50 -0.14
C THR A 551 2.49 -27.29 0.68
N GLY A 552 2.40 -26.60 1.81
CA GLY A 552 3.54 -26.30 2.67
C GLY A 552 4.65 -25.51 1.97
N SER A 553 4.26 -24.65 1.02
CA SER A 553 5.20 -23.87 0.20
C SER A 553 5.61 -22.56 0.85
N GLN A 554 4.83 -22.03 1.79
CA GLN A 554 5.16 -20.79 2.49
C GLN A 554 6.27 -20.99 3.54
N GLY A 555 7.21 -20.05 3.62
CA GLY A 555 8.38 -20.14 4.52
C GLY A 555 9.53 -20.99 3.99
N VAL A 556 9.63 -21.15 2.66
CA VAL A 556 10.65 -21.96 1.98
C VAL A 556 11.22 -21.19 0.79
N ASN A 557 12.54 -21.28 0.56
CA ASN A 557 13.17 -20.74 -0.65
C ASN A 557 12.67 -21.43 -1.92
N GLY A 558 12.25 -20.63 -2.91
CA GLY A 558 11.61 -21.10 -4.15
C GLY A 558 10.12 -21.43 -4.01
N GLY A 559 9.53 -21.14 -2.84
CA GLY A 559 8.14 -21.43 -2.52
C GLY A 559 7.36 -20.22 -2.01
N GLY A 560 6.03 -20.35 -2.01
CA GLY A 560 5.16 -19.44 -1.29
C GLY A 560 4.56 -18.33 -2.15
N TRP A 561 4.04 -17.33 -1.47
CA TRP A 561 3.37 -16.18 -2.07
C TRP A 561 4.37 -15.07 -2.41
N ALA A 562 4.29 -14.56 -3.64
CA ALA A 562 5.16 -13.52 -4.17
C ALA A 562 4.32 -12.34 -4.68
N HIS A 563 3.78 -11.54 -3.76
CA HIS A 563 3.03 -10.33 -4.11
C HIS A 563 3.93 -9.17 -4.43
N TYR A 564 3.68 -8.53 -5.57
CA TYR A 564 4.40 -7.33 -5.96
C TYR A 564 3.40 -6.27 -6.41
N VAL A 565 3.60 -5.02 -5.98
CA VAL A 565 2.74 -3.88 -6.28
C VAL A 565 3.61 -2.62 -6.35
N GLY A 566 3.48 -1.69 -5.40
CA GLY A 566 4.42 -0.62 -5.12
C GLY A 566 5.61 -1.05 -4.26
N GLN A 567 6.60 -0.17 -4.17
CA GLN A 567 7.86 -0.32 -3.45
C GLN A 567 7.67 0.00 -1.96
N GLU A 568 7.01 -0.90 -1.23
CA GLU A 568 6.62 -0.65 0.16
C GLU A 568 7.78 -0.87 1.15
N LYS A 569 8.65 -1.86 0.88
CA LYS A 569 9.62 -2.37 1.85
C LYS A 569 10.79 -1.42 2.12
N VAL A 570 10.63 -0.60 3.16
CA VAL A 570 11.71 0.20 3.77
C VAL A 570 12.57 -0.71 4.62
N ARG A 571 13.61 -1.32 4.04
CA ARG A 571 14.47 -2.27 4.77
C ARG A 571 15.02 -1.70 6.09
N PRO A 572 15.57 -0.46 6.15
CA PRO A 572 16.05 0.12 7.40
C PRO A 572 14.93 0.77 8.26
N LEU A 573 13.86 0.02 8.56
CA LEU A 573 12.60 0.54 9.08
C LEU A 573 12.72 1.22 10.45
N GLU A 574 13.50 0.64 11.38
CA GLU A 574 13.63 1.15 12.75
C GLU A 574 14.21 2.56 12.73
N GLY A 575 15.35 2.74 12.06
CA GLY A 575 16.03 4.03 11.93
C GLY A 575 15.22 5.04 11.12
N PHE A 576 14.59 4.61 10.02
CA PHE A 576 13.71 5.45 9.22
C PHE A 576 12.55 6.01 10.05
N SER A 577 11.86 5.15 10.81
CA SER A 577 10.69 5.54 11.60
C SER A 577 11.00 6.61 12.64
N GLN A 578 12.22 6.61 13.21
CA GLN A 578 12.62 7.62 14.19
C GLN A 578 12.75 9.00 13.56
N ILE A 579 13.37 9.09 12.39
CA ILE A 579 13.60 10.36 11.69
C ILE A 579 12.33 10.85 11.02
N ALA A 580 11.66 9.99 10.27
CA ALA A 580 10.50 10.34 9.44
C ALA A 580 9.32 10.85 10.26
N PHE A 581 9.10 10.31 11.46
CA PHE A 581 7.95 10.65 12.29
C PHE A 581 8.31 11.45 13.53
N ALA A 582 9.55 11.94 13.63
CA ALA A 582 10.07 12.70 14.75
C ALA A 582 9.97 11.99 16.11
N ASN A 583 9.98 10.65 16.14
CA ASN A 583 9.87 9.86 17.37
C ASN A 583 11.03 10.12 18.34
N ASP A 584 12.15 10.62 17.83
CA ASP A 584 13.29 11.11 18.60
C ASP A 584 12.96 12.33 19.47
N TRP A 585 11.91 13.09 19.15
CA TRP A 585 11.45 14.27 19.91
C TRP A 585 10.05 14.15 20.48
N VAL A 586 9.09 13.70 19.69
CA VAL A 586 7.67 13.61 20.05
C VAL A 586 7.16 12.19 19.78
N LYS A 587 6.30 11.66 20.64
CA LYS A 587 5.66 10.36 20.41
C LYS A 587 4.26 10.54 19.82
N SER A 588 3.67 9.45 19.32
CA SER A 588 2.29 9.39 18.82
C SER A 588 2.03 10.34 17.64
N PRO A 589 2.72 10.14 16.49
CA PRO A 589 2.37 10.84 15.25
C PRO A 589 0.91 10.56 14.85
N ARG A 590 0.25 11.52 14.19
CA ARG A 590 -1.13 11.36 13.70
C ARG A 590 -1.16 10.63 12.36
N PHE A 591 -1.14 9.31 12.41
CA PHE A 591 -1.37 8.46 11.25
C PHE A 591 -2.85 8.37 10.92
N MET A 592 -3.18 8.50 9.63
CA MET A 592 -4.54 8.39 9.13
C MET A 592 -4.58 7.49 7.90
N ASN A 593 -5.55 6.60 7.85
CA ASN A 593 -5.71 5.69 6.72
C ASN A 593 -6.34 6.44 5.53
N GLY A 594 -5.66 6.44 4.39
CA GLY A 594 -5.90 7.34 3.27
C GLY A 594 -7.28 7.15 2.62
N THR A 595 -7.73 5.90 2.52
CA THR A 595 -9.04 5.59 1.92
C THR A 595 -10.19 6.19 2.72
N SER A 596 -10.21 6.02 4.05
CA SER A 596 -11.23 6.65 4.90
C SER A 596 -11.12 8.18 4.81
N PHE A 597 -9.90 8.73 4.89
CA PHE A 597 -9.69 10.17 4.79
C PHE A 597 -10.32 10.74 3.51
N PHE A 598 -9.97 10.20 2.33
CA PHE A 598 -10.45 10.73 1.07
C PHE A 598 -11.94 10.47 0.86
N TYR A 599 -12.49 9.37 1.36
CA TYR A 599 -13.92 9.07 1.31
C TYR A 599 -14.77 10.17 1.95
N PHE A 600 -14.35 10.70 3.11
CA PHE A 600 -15.03 11.82 3.78
C PHE A 600 -14.58 13.20 3.29
N ALA A 601 -13.29 13.41 3.02
CA ALA A 601 -12.77 14.70 2.57
C ALA A 601 -13.28 15.10 1.19
N THR A 602 -13.69 14.12 0.37
CA THR A 602 -14.23 14.35 -0.98
C THR A 602 -15.73 14.06 -1.10
N GLU A 603 -16.44 13.88 0.03
CA GLU A 603 -17.89 13.64 0.08
C GLU A 603 -18.38 12.40 -0.71
N GLN A 604 -17.49 11.49 -1.11
CA GLN A 604 -17.84 10.32 -1.93
C GLN A 604 -18.84 9.39 -1.22
N PHE A 605 -18.87 9.42 0.12
CA PHE A 605 -19.83 8.68 0.93
C PHE A 605 -21.30 9.08 0.70
N ARG A 606 -21.57 10.28 0.15
CA ARG A 606 -22.93 10.70 -0.20
C ARG A 606 -23.42 10.15 -1.53
N TYR A 607 -22.53 9.50 -2.29
CA TYR A 607 -22.80 8.97 -3.63
C TYR A 607 -22.76 7.44 -3.62
N GLU A 608 -22.99 6.82 -2.46
CA GLU A 608 -23.04 5.37 -2.37
C GLU A 608 -24.13 4.78 -3.28
N TYR A 609 -23.86 3.59 -3.80
CA TYR A 609 -24.87 2.87 -4.56
C TYR A 609 -26.04 2.49 -3.66
N GLU A 610 -27.13 1.98 -4.25
CA GLU A 610 -28.32 1.55 -3.51
C GLU A 610 -27.97 0.62 -2.34
N LYS A 611 -28.67 0.83 -1.21
CA LYS A 611 -28.64 -0.07 -0.04
C LYS A 611 -28.85 -1.49 -0.54
N ARG A 612 -28.15 -2.46 0.05
CA ARG A 612 -28.43 -3.88 -0.22
C ARG A 612 -29.83 -4.16 0.33
N GLU A 613 -30.86 -4.02 -0.50
CA GLU A 613 -32.26 -4.23 -0.09
C GLU A 613 -32.60 -5.72 0.04
N GLU A 614 -31.86 -6.59 -0.64
CA GLU A 614 -32.01 -8.04 -0.56
C GLU A 614 -31.12 -8.60 0.56
N GLU A 615 -31.75 -9.03 1.66
CA GLU A 615 -31.09 -9.84 2.68
C GLU A 615 -30.60 -11.14 2.05
N THR A 616 -29.29 -11.39 2.07
CA THR A 616 -28.78 -12.74 1.79
C THR A 616 -29.23 -13.67 2.92
N GLU A 617 -29.48 -14.95 2.63
CA GLU A 617 -29.82 -15.93 3.68
C GLU A 617 -28.75 -16.06 4.79
N TRP A 618 -27.54 -15.51 4.59
CA TRP A 618 -26.44 -15.50 5.55
C TRP A 618 -26.53 -14.37 6.60
N GLY A 619 -26.15 -13.13 6.26
CA GLY A 619 -25.90 -12.07 7.25
C GLY A 619 -26.58 -10.73 6.91
N SER A 620 -26.98 -10.01 7.95
CA SER A 620 -27.84 -8.81 7.83
C SER A 620 -27.49 -7.67 8.79
N GLN A 621 -26.53 -7.82 9.71
CA GLN A 621 -26.27 -6.77 10.71
C GLN A 621 -25.32 -5.68 10.21
N TYR A 622 -24.10 -6.05 9.79
CA TYR A 622 -23.08 -5.09 9.37
C TYR A 622 -23.05 -4.92 7.86
N SER A 623 -23.42 -5.95 7.10
CA SER A 623 -23.56 -5.91 5.64
C SER A 623 -24.61 -4.89 5.15
N ASN A 624 -25.59 -4.54 6.00
CA ASN A 624 -26.66 -3.58 5.73
C ASN A 624 -26.39 -2.17 6.31
N MET A 625 -25.25 -1.96 6.96
CA MET A 625 -24.85 -0.68 7.53
C MET A 625 -24.13 0.17 6.48
N HIS A 626 -24.45 1.46 6.41
CA HIS A 626 -23.77 2.36 5.47
C HIS A 626 -22.26 2.38 5.77
N PRO A 627 -21.36 2.29 4.77
CA PRO A 627 -19.93 2.23 5.03
C PRO A 627 -19.39 3.42 5.83
N ALA A 628 -20.01 4.61 5.71
CA ALA A 628 -19.66 5.77 6.54
C ALA A 628 -20.04 5.59 8.02
N ASP A 629 -21.19 4.99 8.32
CA ASP A 629 -21.61 4.71 9.70
C ASP A 629 -20.73 3.64 10.34
N PHE A 630 -20.35 2.62 9.56
CA PHE A 630 -19.42 1.60 10.02
C PHE A 630 -18.03 2.20 10.29
N ASN A 631 -17.55 3.11 9.44
CA ASN A 631 -16.27 3.81 9.65
C ASN A 631 -16.31 4.69 10.91
N ALA A 632 -17.43 5.37 11.17
CA ALA A 632 -17.64 6.13 12.39
C ALA A 632 -17.67 5.23 13.64
N LEU A 633 -18.31 4.06 13.55
CA LEU A 633 -18.24 3.00 14.58
C LEU A 633 -16.80 2.57 14.82
N SER A 634 -16.07 2.18 13.78
CA SER A 634 -14.67 1.78 13.87
C SER A 634 -13.80 2.87 14.53
N ALA A 635 -13.97 4.14 14.16
CA ALA A 635 -13.21 5.23 14.76
C ALA A 635 -13.49 5.40 16.26
N ARG A 636 -14.78 5.36 16.69
CA ARG A 636 -15.12 5.54 18.11
C ARG A 636 -14.79 4.32 18.98
N LEU A 637 -14.69 3.12 18.39
CA LEU A 637 -14.18 1.93 19.09
C LEU A 637 -12.66 1.89 19.19
N GLY A 638 -11.96 2.84 18.53
CA GLY A 638 -10.51 2.84 18.43
C GLY A 638 -9.96 1.88 17.38
N TRP A 639 -10.79 1.29 16.52
CA TRP A 639 -10.35 0.34 15.51
C TRP A 639 -9.58 1.00 14.36
N LEU A 640 -10.06 2.14 13.87
CA LEU A 640 -9.40 2.93 12.83
C LEU A 640 -9.03 4.32 13.37
N PRO A 641 -8.01 4.97 12.81
CA PRO A 641 -7.81 6.40 13.06
C PRO A 641 -8.98 7.20 12.46
N SER A 642 -9.16 8.44 12.94
CA SER A 642 -10.12 9.38 12.38
C SER A 642 -9.44 10.68 11.98
N PHE A 643 -10.00 11.31 10.95
CA PHE A 643 -9.65 12.66 10.55
C PHE A 643 -10.91 13.55 10.39
N PRO A 644 -10.86 14.77 10.94
CA PRO A 644 -10.02 15.09 12.10
C PRO A 644 -10.39 14.20 13.29
N GLN A 645 -9.67 14.27 14.40
CA GLN A 645 -9.94 13.35 15.51
C GLN A 645 -11.23 13.75 16.24
N LEU A 646 -11.30 15.02 16.65
CA LEU A 646 -12.43 15.62 17.33
C LEU A 646 -12.82 16.93 16.62
N SER A 647 -14.09 17.34 16.73
CA SER A 647 -14.56 18.59 16.13
C SER A 647 -13.99 19.83 16.81
N GLN A 648 -13.76 19.73 18.11
CA GLN A 648 -13.13 20.74 18.95
C GLN A 648 -11.60 20.69 18.78
N ASN A 649 -10.94 21.84 18.94
CA ASN A 649 -9.49 21.94 18.87
C ASN A 649 -8.84 21.14 20.00
N SER A 650 -8.02 20.16 19.65
CA SER A 650 -7.36 19.24 20.59
C SER A 650 -6.44 19.96 21.59
N LEU A 651 -5.88 21.12 21.23
CA LEU A 651 -5.07 21.95 22.14
C LEU A 651 -5.94 22.61 23.22
N ASP A 652 -7.10 23.12 22.82
CA ASP A 652 -8.03 23.80 23.73
C ASP A 652 -8.67 22.81 24.70
N ILE A 653 -9.01 21.60 24.25
CA ILE A 653 -9.52 20.51 25.10
C ILE A 653 -8.56 20.24 26.27
N VAL A 654 -7.27 20.04 25.98
CA VAL A 654 -6.28 19.76 27.02
C VAL A 654 -6.10 20.96 27.92
N LYS A 655 -5.98 22.17 27.35
CA LYS A 655 -5.82 23.40 28.10
C LYS A 655 -6.97 23.60 29.09
N GLU A 656 -8.21 23.41 28.67
CA GLU A 656 -9.38 23.55 29.54
C GLU A 656 -9.41 22.47 30.62
N ALA A 657 -9.16 21.21 30.28
CA ALA A 657 -9.13 20.11 31.25
C ALA A 657 -8.02 20.30 32.29
N ARG A 658 -6.86 20.84 31.90
CA ARG A 658 -5.74 21.17 32.79
C ARG A 658 -6.06 22.30 33.79
N THR A 659 -7.08 23.13 33.53
CA THR A 659 -7.54 24.11 34.53
C THR A 659 -8.33 23.45 35.68
N ARG A 660 -8.95 22.30 35.41
CA ARG A 660 -9.76 21.53 36.38
C ARG A 660 -8.93 20.42 37.07
N HIS A 661 -7.98 19.83 36.36
CA HIS A 661 -7.23 18.66 36.80
C HIS A 661 -5.74 18.77 36.47
N LYS A 662 -4.86 18.39 37.42
CA LYS A 662 -3.40 18.39 37.21
C LYS A 662 -2.84 17.02 36.81
N ASP A 663 -3.49 15.96 37.24
CA ASP A 663 -3.10 14.56 37.00
C ASP A 663 -3.63 14.05 35.65
N ASP A 664 -2.80 13.33 34.90
CA ASP A 664 -3.14 12.83 33.55
C ASP A 664 -4.33 11.87 33.57
N HIS A 665 -4.41 10.99 34.57
CA HIS A 665 -5.51 10.05 34.69
C HIS A 665 -6.84 10.78 34.96
N ALA A 666 -6.84 11.81 35.82
CA ALA A 666 -8.00 12.66 36.04
C ALA A 666 -8.41 13.45 34.78
N VAL A 667 -7.45 13.95 33.99
CA VAL A 667 -7.72 14.63 32.72
C VAL A 667 -8.33 13.66 31.70
N ILE A 668 -7.76 12.47 31.53
CA ILE A 668 -8.31 11.42 30.65
C ILE A 668 -9.74 11.08 31.05
N LYS A 669 -10.00 10.88 32.35
CA LYS A 669 -11.36 10.58 32.85
C LYS A 669 -12.36 11.70 32.57
N ASP A 670 -11.96 12.96 32.72
CA ASP A 670 -12.80 14.13 32.38
C ASP A 670 -13.13 14.16 30.87
N ILE A 671 -12.12 13.98 30.01
CA ILE A 671 -12.31 13.97 28.55
C ILE A 671 -13.18 12.80 28.11
N THR A 672 -12.93 11.59 28.63
CA THR A 672 -13.77 10.40 28.37
C THR A 672 -15.20 10.65 28.80
N LYS A 673 -15.42 11.23 29.99
CA LYS A 673 -16.76 11.59 30.48
C LYS A 673 -17.45 12.58 29.54
N GLN A 674 -16.74 13.60 29.05
CA GLN A 674 -17.30 14.57 28.11
C GLN A 674 -17.67 13.94 26.76
N LEU A 675 -16.88 12.99 26.26
CA LEU A 675 -17.23 12.21 25.06
C LEU A 675 -18.49 11.36 25.27
N VAL A 676 -18.60 10.68 26.43
CA VAL A 676 -19.78 9.88 26.78
C VAL A 676 -21.03 10.73 26.97
N GLU A 677 -20.89 11.93 27.54
CA GLU A 677 -21.98 12.90 27.72
C GLU A 677 -22.34 13.69 26.44
N GLY A 678 -21.61 13.47 25.33
CA GLY A 678 -21.85 14.17 24.05
C GLY A 678 -21.45 15.65 24.04
N LYS A 679 -20.51 16.06 24.91
CA LYS A 679 -19.94 17.42 24.94
C LYS A 679 -18.75 17.58 23.99
N LEU A 680 -18.12 16.48 23.61
CA LEU A 680 -17.07 16.40 22.60
C LEU A 680 -17.55 15.48 21.49
N ASP A 681 -17.26 15.85 20.24
CA ASP A 681 -17.76 15.15 19.07
C ASP A 681 -16.61 14.51 18.29
N PHE A 682 -16.76 13.24 17.95
CA PHE A 682 -15.91 12.63 16.91
C PHE A 682 -16.15 13.37 15.59
N ALA A 683 -15.09 13.88 14.97
CA ALA A 683 -15.24 14.74 13.79
C ALA A 683 -15.80 13.99 12.58
N ILE A 684 -15.51 12.69 12.47
CA ILE A 684 -16.00 11.80 11.41
C ILE A 684 -17.53 11.65 11.40
N GLU A 685 -18.20 11.92 12.52
CA GLU A 685 -19.67 11.91 12.63
C GLU A 685 -20.27 13.24 12.14
N ASN A 686 -19.44 14.26 11.92
CA ASN A 686 -19.83 15.60 11.48
C ASN A 686 -18.93 16.09 10.31
N PRO A 687 -18.74 15.31 9.22
CA PRO A 687 -17.76 15.60 8.18
C PRO A 687 -18.07 16.86 7.35
N ASN A 688 -19.30 17.36 7.45
CA ASN A 688 -19.79 18.57 6.79
C ASN A 688 -19.60 19.86 7.64
N ASP A 689 -19.27 19.74 8.93
CA ASP A 689 -18.97 20.90 9.76
C ASP A 689 -17.65 21.55 9.26
N PRO A 690 -17.64 22.87 8.95
CA PRO A 690 -16.41 23.55 8.53
C PRO A 690 -15.23 23.40 9.51
N ARG A 691 -15.48 23.19 10.81
CA ARG A 691 -14.41 22.88 11.78
C ARG A 691 -13.64 21.61 11.41
N ASN A 692 -14.23 20.73 10.60
CA ASN A 692 -13.73 19.39 10.30
C ASN A 692 -13.06 19.27 8.92
N PHE A 693 -12.80 20.39 8.24
CA PHE A 693 -12.20 20.37 6.90
C PHE A 693 -10.66 20.30 6.93
N PRO A 694 -10.02 19.62 5.95
CA PRO A 694 -8.56 19.68 5.77
C PRO A 694 -8.14 21.04 5.20
N ARG A 695 -7.74 21.96 6.10
CA ARG A 695 -7.51 23.38 5.81
C ARG A 695 -6.22 23.62 5.03
N VAL A 696 -5.10 23.03 5.47
CA VAL A 696 -3.81 23.12 4.78
C VAL A 696 -3.39 21.72 4.34
N PHE A 697 -3.11 21.53 3.06
CA PHE A 697 -2.78 20.23 2.48
C PHE A 697 -1.44 20.27 1.75
N PHE A 698 -0.48 19.47 2.20
CA PHE A 698 0.81 19.26 1.54
C PHE A 698 0.77 17.99 0.69
N ASN A 699 1.17 18.08 -0.57
CA ASN A 699 1.30 16.96 -1.50
C ASN A 699 2.71 16.95 -2.10
N TRP A 700 3.53 15.95 -1.78
CA TRP A 700 4.88 15.85 -2.35
C TRP A 700 5.23 14.41 -2.69
N ARG A 701 6.07 14.22 -3.72
CA ARG A 701 6.41 12.89 -4.29
C ARG A 701 5.17 12.12 -4.76
N SER A 702 4.13 12.86 -5.15
CA SER A 702 2.81 12.34 -5.50
C SER A 702 2.13 13.24 -6.52
N ASN A 703 1.44 12.61 -7.47
CA ASN A 703 0.50 13.26 -8.37
C ASN A 703 -0.95 12.85 -8.05
N LEU A 704 -1.38 13.01 -6.80
CA LEU A 704 -2.72 12.65 -6.31
C LEU A 704 -3.87 12.93 -7.32
N LEU A 705 -3.92 14.13 -7.91
CA LEU A 705 -5.00 14.56 -8.82
C LEU A 705 -4.79 14.20 -10.30
N GLY A 706 -3.69 13.52 -10.64
CA GLY A 706 -3.47 12.94 -11.97
C GLY A 706 -3.40 11.42 -11.98
N ASP A 707 -3.28 10.83 -10.79
CA ASP A 707 -2.78 9.48 -10.58
C ASP A 707 -3.64 8.68 -9.60
N SER A 708 -3.42 8.82 -8.30
CA SER A 708 -3.99 7.91 -7.30
C SER A 708 -5.37 8.30 -6.77
N GLY A 709 -5.88 9.49 -7.11
CA GLY A 709 -7.16 10.07 -6.72
C GLY A 709 -8.40 9.36 -7.27
N LYS A 710 -8.80 8.19 -6.72
CA LYS A 710 -10.05 7.51 -7.12
C LYS A 710 -11.26 8.41 -6.89
N GLY A 711 -12.09 8.58 -7.92
CA GLY A 711 -13.12 9.62 -7.90
C GLY A 711 -12.55 11.02 -8.12
N HIS A 712 -11.73 11.18 -9.16
CA HIS A 712 -11.03 12.45 -9.47
C HIS A 712 -11.97 13.66 -9.45
N GLU A 713 -13.16 13.55 -10.04
CA GLU A 713 -14.11 14.66 -10.09
C GLU A 713 -14.63 15.07 -8.69
N TYR A 714 -14.74 14.12 -7.75
CA TYR A 714 -15.08 14.42 -6.36
C TYR A 714 -13.95 15.14 -5.62
N PHE A 715 -12.69 14.83 -5.92
CA PHE A 715 -11.56 15.62 -5.43
C PHE A 715 -11.64 17.06 -5.96
N VAL A 716 -11.87 17.22 -7.26
CA VAL A 716 -11.96 18.54 -7.91
C VAL A 716 -13.10 19.37 -7.32
N LYS A 717 -14.28 18.76 -7.09
CA LYS A 717 -15.46 19.41 -6.52
C LYS A 717 -15.32 19.72 -5.04
N HIS A 718 -15.10 18.69 -4.22
CA HIS A 718 -15.28 18.80 -2.77
C HIS A 718 -14.00 19.19 -2.03
N LEU A 719 -12.83 18.71 -2.45
CA LEU A 719 -11.56 19.07 -1.80
C LEU A 719 -10.98 20.37 -2.37
N ILE A 720 -10.90 20.45 -3.70
CA ILE A 720 -10.24 21.53 -4.43
C ILE A 720 -11.17 22.72 -4.68
N GLY A 721 -12.45 22.50 -4.97
CA GLY A 721 -13.44 23.56 -5.21
C GLY A 721 -13.35 24.19 -6.61
N SER A 722 -12.82 23.46 -7.59
CA SER A 722 -12.75 23.89 -8.99
C SER A 722 -13.93 23.34 -9.82
N GLN A 723 -13.88 23.48 -11.13
CA GLN A 723 -14.90 22.99 -12.05
C GLN A 723 -14.72 21.48 -12.32
N ASP A 724 -15.75 20.69 -12.01
CA ASP A 724 -15.75 19.22 -12.06
C ASP A 724 -16.64 18.64 -13.17
N SER A 725 -16.69 17.30 -13.23
CA SER A 725 -17.55 16.53 -14.14
C SER A 725 -18.44 15.47 -13.45
N VAL A 726 -18.77 15.61 -12.16
CA VAL A 726 -19.66 14.65 -11.48
C VAL A 726 -21.05 14.68 -12.13
N LEU A 727 -21.55 13.51 -12.55
CA LEU A 727 -22.86 13.37 -13.20
C LEU A 727 -23.95 12.83 -12.25
N GLY A 728 -23.55 12.17 -11.17
CA GLY A 728 -24.45 11.57 -10.19
C GLY A 728 -25.08 12.57 -9.23
N ASP A 729 -26.29 12.26 -8.79
CA ASP A 729 -27.03 13.06 -7.81
C ASP A 729 -27.01 12.33 -6.45
N PRO A 730 -26.46 12.95 -5.38
CA PRO A 730 -26.45 12.31 -4.08
C PRO A 730 -27.86 12.06 -3.53
N THR A 731 -28.91 12.76 -3.95
CA THR A 731 -30.27 12.51 -3.42
C THR A 731 -30.84 11.14 -3.83
N ASN A 732 -30.31 10.54 -4.89
CA ASN A 732 -30.68 9.20 -5.37
C ASN A 732 -29.78 8.09 -4.80
N SER A 733 -28.84 8.45 -3.93
CA SER A 733 -27.81 7.54 -3.39
C SER A 733 -28.16 7.09 -1.98
N TRP A 734 -27.64 5.94 -1.56
CA TRP A 734 -27.79 5.49 -0.17
C TRP A 734 -27.10 6.47 0.78
N GLN A 735 -27.84 7.00 1.76
CA GLN A 735 -27.33 7.94 2.74
C GLN A 735 -27.04 7.23 4.09
N PRO A 736 -26.05 7.70 4.85
CA PRO A 736 -25.81 7.25 6.22
C PRO A 736 -26.95 7.64 7.17
N GLU A 737 -27.10 6.87 8.25
CA GLU A 737 -28.10 7.07 9.31
C GLU A 737 -27.52 7.79 10.54
N HIS A 738 -26.22 7.66 10.82
CA HIS A 738 -25.58 8.20 12.03
C HIS A 738 -24.56 9.31 11.75
N VAL A 739 -24.03 9.41 10.53
CA VAL A 739 -23.20 10.54 10.10
C VAL A 739 -24.08 11.73 9.73
N ASN A 740 -23.82 12.89 10.35
CA ASN A 740 -24.60 14.10 10.13
C ASN A 740 -24.32 14.72 8.76
N LEU A 741 -25.39 14.98 8.00
CA LEU A 741 -25.35 15.55 6.66
C LEU A 741 -25.88 16.99 6.68
N SER A 742 -25.21 17.85 5.92
CA SER A 742 -25.79 19.13 5.47
C SER A 742 -26.67 18.92 4.24
N GLU A 743 -27.60 19.84 4.01
CA GLU A 743 -28.50 19.81 2.83
C GLU A 743 -27.69 19.84 1.52
N LYS A 744 -26.68 20.71 1.44
CA LYS A 744 -25.78 20.86 0.29
C LYS A 744 -24.38 20.39 0.65
N PRO A 745 -23.80 19.42 -0.08
CA PRO A 745 -22.42 19.01 0.13
C PRO A 745 -21.46 20.21 0.09
N PRO A 746 -20.51 20.31 1.04
CA PRO A 746 -19.49 21.35 1.01
C PRO A 746 -18.56 21.20 -0.20
N GLU A 747 -18.13 22.32 -0.77
CA GLU A 747 -17.17 22.40 -1.87
C GLU A 747 -15.91 23.15 -1.47
N GLY A 748 -14.78 22.78 -2.08
CA GLY A 748 -13.48 23.42 -1.83
C GLY A 748 -13.10 23.46 -0.36
N LYS A 749 -13.09 22.31 0.32
CA LYS A 749 -12.76 22.21 1.76
C LYS A 749 -11.36 22.69 2.12
N THR A 750 -10.40 22.66 1.19
CA THR A 750 -9.01 23.05 1.44
C THR A 750 -8.77 24.54 1.19
N ASP A 751 -8.23 25.23 2.20
CA ASP A 751 -7.87 26.64 2.13
C ASP A 751 -6.54 26.84 1.41
N LEU A 752 -5.53 26.01 1.70
CA LEU A 752 -4.23 26.07 1.03
C LEU A 752 -3.77 24.67 0.58
N PHE A 753 -3.62 24.48 -0.73
CA PHE A 753 -3.09 23.25 -1.33
C PHE A 753 -1.69 23.50 -1.89
N VAL A 754 -0.69 22.86 -1.29
CA VAL A 754 0.73 23.02 -1.61
C VAL A 754 1.27 21.74 -2.25
N SER A 755 1.72 21.82 -3.50
CA SER A 755 2.46 20.72 -4.13
C SER A 755 3.97 20.99 -4.15
N MET A 756 4.77 19.94 -4.05
CA MET A 756 6.21 19.99 -4.32
C MET A 756 6.57 18.92 -5.35
N ASP A 757 7.11 19.36 -6.49
CA ASP A 757 7.43 18.51 -7.62
C ASP A 757 8.52 19.17 -8.49
N PHE A 758 9.26 18.36 -9.25
CA PHE A 758 10.22 18.86 -10.23
C PHE A 758 9.59 19.02 -11.62
N ARG A 759 8.41 18.46 -11.88
CA ARG A 759 7.64 18.67 -13.13
C ARG A 759 6.23 19.21 -12.84
N MET A 760 5.63 19.88 -13.82
CA MET A 760 4.25 20.37 -13.71
C MET A 760 3.25 19.21 -13.85
N THR A 761 2.78 18.67 -12.72
CA THR A 761 1.78 17.59 -12.66
C THR A 761 0.35 18.13 -12.61
N SER A 762 -0.66 17.27 -12.80
CA SER A 762 -2.06 17.66 -12.54
C SER A 762 -2.28 18.15 -11.11
N SER A 763 -1.69 17.50 -10.10
CA SER A 763 -1.69 18.03 -8.73
C SER A 763 -1.12 19.44 -8.65
N GLY A 764 0.02 19.69 -9.32
CA GLY A 764 0.61 21.03 -9.43
C GLY A 764 -0.37 22.03 -10.05
N LEU A 765 -1.00 21.70 -11.18
CA LEU A 765 -1.95 22.59 -11.87
C LEU A 765 -3.14 23.01 -10.99
N PHE A 766 -3.63 22.12 -10.13
CA PHE A 766 -4.70 22.39 -9.17
C PHE A 766 -4.24 23.01 -7.85
N SER A 767 -2.94 23.11 -7.59
CA SER A 767 -2.40 23.67 -6.34
C SER A 767 -2.49 25.20 -6.28
N ASP A 768 -2.45 25.76 -5.08
CA ASP A 768 -2.26 27.20 -4.87
C ASP A 768 -0.78 27.57 -4.96
N ILE A 769 0.08 26.69 -4.44
CA ILE A 769 1.54 26.84 -4.42
C ILE A 769 2.18 25.59 -5.01
N ILE A 770 3.22 25.78 -5.82
CA ILE A 770 4.08 24.71 -6.32
C ILE A 770 5.52 25.04 -5.95
N LEU A 771 6.15 24.18 -5.16
CA LEU A 771 7.55 24.30 -4.76
C LEU A 771 8.45 23.50 -5.72
N PRO A 772 9.55 24.09 -6.24
CA PRO A 772 10.44 23.44 -7.19
C PRO A 772 11.33 22.40 -6.48
N ALA A 773 11.07 21.12 -6.72
CA ALA A 773 11.90 20.05 -6.19
C ALA A 773 13.18 19.83 -7.01
N ALA A 774 14.25 19.41 -6.33
CA ALA A 774 15.43 18.83 -6.96
C ALA A 774 15.07 17.47 -7.57
N THR A 775 15.62 17.17 -8.74
CA THR A 775 15.48 15.84 -9.36
C THR A 775 16.30 14.80 -8.60
N TRP A 776 16.09 13.53 -8.92
CA TRP A 776 16.82 12.42 -8.31
C TRP A 776 18.34 12.45 -8.56
N TYR A 777 18.80 13.22 -9.55
CA TYR A 777 20.22 13.39 -9.86
C TYR A 777 20.82 14.66 -9.25
N GLU A 778 20.06 15.34 -8.38
CA GLU A 778 20.42 16.64 -7.79
C GLU A 778 20.37 16.63 -6.26
N LYS A 779 20.07 15.49 -5.61
CA LYS A 779 19.92 15.36 -4.16
C LYS A 779 20.55 14.08 -3.58
N TYR A 780 20.71 14.04 -2.25
CA TYR A 780 21.11 12.82 -1.54
C TYR A 780 19.91 12.19 -0.83
N ASP A 781 19.81 10.88 -0.92
CA ASP A 781 18.77 10.06 -0.30
C ASP A 781 19.20 8.58 -0.36
N ILE A 782 18.36 7.65 0.09
CA ILE A 782 18.56 6.20 -0.01
C ILE A 782 17.28 5.48 -0.47
N SER A 783 17.46 4.35 -1.15
CA SER A 783 16.39 3.50 -1.69
C SER A 783 16.57 2.05 -1.26
N SER A 784 15.47 1.35 -1.03
CA SER A 784 15.38 -0.11 -0.86
C SER A 784 14.10 -0.64 -1.51
N THR A 785 14.01 -1.96 -1.71
CA THR A 785 12.82 -2.61 -2.26
C THR A 785 12.71 -4.06 -1.79
N ASP A 786 11.53 -4.61 -1.99
CA ASP A 786 11.14 -6.02 -1.92
C ASP A 786 11.96 -6.91 -2.85
N LEU A 787 12.21 -6.45 -4.09
CA LEU A 787 12.71 -7.32 -5.17
C LEU A 787 14.19 -7.70 -5.07
N HIS A 788 14.99 -7.00 -4.27
CA HIS A 788 16.40 -7.32 -4.05
C HIS A 788 16.85 -6.85 -2.67
N PRO A 789 17.98 -7.34 -2.14
CA PRO A 789 18.35 -7.12 -0.75
C PRO A 789 19.13 -5.82 -0.54
N PHE A 790 19.50 -5.13 -1.62
CA PHE A 790 20.40 -4.00 -1.55
C PHE A 790 19.77 -2.68 -1.09
N VAL A 791 20.48 -1.98 -0.21
CA VAL A 791 20.32 -0.54 0.06
C VAL A 791 21.35 0.24 -0.75
N HIS A 792 20.95 1.33 -1.41
CA HIS A 792 21.85 2.16 -2.21
C HIS A 792 21.37 3.61 -2.31
N PRO A 793 22.25 4.56 -2.71
CA PRO A 793 21.99 5.97 -2.52
C PRO A 793 21.53 6.70 -3.79
N PHE A 794 20.95 7.85 -3.57
CA PHE A 794 20.95 8.97 -4.50
C PHE A 794 22.19 9.82 -4.22
N ASN A 795 22.86 10.29 -5.27
CA ASN A 795 23.85 11.34 -5.14
C ASN A 795 23.58 12.46 -6.14
N ALA A 796 23.84 13.69 -5.70
CA ALA A 796 23.76 14.87 -6.55
C ALA A 796 24.90 14.86 -7.59
N ALA A 797 24.57 14.65 -8.86
CA ALA A 797 25.50 14.72 -9.98
C ALA A 797 25.95 16.16 -10.27
N ILE A 798 25.02 17.10 -10.10
CA ILE A 798 25.23 18.56 -10.16
C ILE A 798 24.51 19.21 -8.98
N SER A 799 24.83 20.48 -8.69
CA SER A 799 23.99 21.28 -7.80
C SER A 799 22.58 21.45 -8.40
N PRO A 800 21.51 21.45 -7.58
CA PRO A 800 20.16 21.70 -8.06
C PRO A 800 20.10 23.00 -8.90
N PRO A 801 19.66 22.96 -10.16
CA PRO A 801 19.60 24.14 -11.02
C PRO A 801 18.44 25.07 -10.63
N TRP A 802 18.51 26.33 -11.09
CA TRP A 802 17.56 27.40 -10.77
C TRP A 802 17.41 27.62 -9.26
N GLU A 803 16.17 27.63 -8.74
CA GLU A 803 15.87 27.77 -7.31
C GLU A 803 15.31 26.46 -6.73
N THR A 804 15.64 25.33 -7.34
CA THR A 804 15.16 24.02 -6.88
C THR A 804 15.84 23.62 -5.58
N ARG A 805 15.13 22.87 -4.72
CA ARG A 805 15.65 22.37 -3.44
C ARG A 805 15.30 20.91 -3.26
N SER A 806 16.13 20.15 -2.54
CA SER A 806 15.73 18.84 -2.06
C SER A 806 14.47 18.95 -1.19
N ASP A 807 13.66 17.89 -1.12
CA ASP A 807 12.48 17.87 -0.23
C ASP A 807 12.87 18.14 1.23
N TRP A 808 14.03 17.60 1.66
CA TRP A 808 14.61 17.87 2.97
C TRP A 808 14.87 19.37 3.20
N ASP A 809 15.62 20.01 2.29
CA ASP A 809 15.95 21.43 2.43
C ASP A 809 14.72 22.34 2.33
N ALA A 810 13.71 21.98 1.52
CA ALA A 810 12.48 22.74 1.41
C ALA A 810 11.70 22.73 2.73
N PHE A 811 11.50 21.56 3.34
CA PHE A 811 10.83 21.46 4.65
C PHE A 811 11.67 22.04 5.79
N ARG A 812 13.00 22.07 5.68
CA ARG A 812 13.87 22.82 6.61
C ARG A 812 13.54 24.32 6.60
N GLU A 813 13.36 24.92 5.43
CA GLU A 813 12.98 26.34 5.33
C GLU A 813 11.55 26.59 5.83
N ILE A 814 10.61 25.70 5.52
CA ILE A 814 9.23 25.79 6.03
C ILE A 814 9.24 25.73 7.56
N ALA A 815 9.98 24.77 8.15
CA ALA A 815 10.13 24.64 9.60
C ALA A 815 10.76 25.90 10.22
N LYS A 816 11.75 26.50 9.54
CA LYS A 816 12.38 27.75 9.98
C LYS A 816 11.39 28.91 10.02
N SER A 817 10.70 29.18 8.91
CA SER A 817 9.69 30.25 8.83
C SER A 817 8.54 30.00 9.81
N PHE A 818 8.12 28.75 9.99
CA PHE A 818 7.13 28.35 10.99
C PHE A 818 7.59 28.72 12.40
N SER A 819 8.80 28.32 12.82
CA SER A 819 9.32 28.62 14.15
C SER A 819 9.54 30.11 14.40
N GLU A 820 9.97 30.88 13.39
CA GLU A 820 10.11 32.33 13.48
C GLU A 820 8.78 33.02 13.79
N LEU A 821 7.70 32.64 13.12
CA LEU A 821 6.36 33.17 13.40
C LEU A 821 5.76 32.59 14.70
N ALA A 822 5.96 31.30 14.97
CA ALA A 822 5.39 30.62 16.13
C ALA A 822 5.85 31.23 17.46
N LYS A 823 7.08 31.77 17.54
CA LYS A 823 7.59 32.49 18.73
C LYS A 823 6.62 33.56 19.27
N ASN A 824 5.92 34.25 18.38
CA ASN A 824 5.00 35.33 18.75
C ASN A 824 3.53 34.91 18.72
N HIS A 825 3.19 33.82 18.03
CA HIS A 825 1.80 33.49 17.71
C HIS A 825 1.32 32.15 18.25
N LEU A 826 2.20 31.18 18.50
CA LEU A 826 1.84 29.82 18.89
C LEU A 826 2.86 29.27 19.92
N PRO A 827 2.58 29.40 21.23
CA PRO A 827 3.50 28.98 22.28
C PRO A 827 3.52 27.46 22.44
N ALA A 828 4.52 26.96 23.16
CA ALA A 828 4.58 25.56 23.56
C ALA A 828 3.37 25.18 24.42
N GLN A 829 2.74 24.05 24.13
CA GLN A 829 1.53 23.58 24.81
C GLN A 829 1.32 22.08 24.61
N GLU A 830 0.41 21.50 25.38
CA GLU A 830 0.04 20.09 25.26
C GLU A 830 -1.08 19.89 24.23
N ASP A 831 -1.02 18.76 23.53
CA ASP A 831 -1.98 18.33 22.53
C ASP A 831 -2.54 16.95 22.90
N LEU A 832 -3.83 16.74 22.65
CA LEU A 832 -4.47 15.43 22.76
C LEU A 832 -4.44 14.73 21.39
N VAL A 833 -3.75 13.59 21.32
CA VAL A 833 -3.72 12.72 20.15
C VAL A 833 -4.50 11.44 20.43
N LEU A 834 -5.54 11.20 19.64
CA LEU A 834 -6.27 9.93 19.67
C LEU A 834 -5.53 8.92 18.77
N SER A 835 -5.07 7.80 19.31
CA SER A 835 -4.38 6.76 18.51
C SER A 835 -5.22 5.49 18.49
N PRO A 836 -5.38 4.82 17.34
CA PRO A 836 -6.15 3.58 17.30
C PRO A 836 -5.49 2.47 18.12
N LEU A 837 -6.24 1.40 18.36
CA LEU A 837 -5.80 0.15 18.96
C LEU A 837 -4.86 -0.55 17.97
N ALA A 838 -3.56 -0.42 18.25
CA ALA A 838 -2.53 -0.77 17.29
C ALA A 838 -2.15 -2.24 17.35
N HIS A 839 -1.92 -2.85 16.18
CA HIS A 839 -1.23 -4.12 16.05
C HIS A 839 0.21 -4.02 16.57
N ASP A 840 0.79 -5.14 16.99
CA ASP A 840 2.11 -5.24 17.63
C ASP A 840 2.22 -4.45 18.94
N THR A 841 1.07 -4.22 19.58
CA THR A 841 0.96 -3.61 20.91
C THR A 841 -0.08 -4.36 21.73
N ILE A 842 -0.06 -4.17 23.05
CA ILE A 842 -1.08 -4.75 23.95
C ILE A 842 -2.52 -4.35 23.57
N ASN A 843 -2.72 -3.29 22.77
CA ASN A 843 -4.05 -2.88 22.32
C ASN A 843 -4.69 -3.86 21.32
N GLU A 844 -3.94 -4.82 20.77
CA GLU A 844 -4.50 -5.81 19.84
C GLU A 844 -5.36 -6.86 20.56
N ILE A 845 -5.20 -7.04 21.87
CA ILE A 845 -6.02 -7.93 22.70
C ILE A 845 -7.14 -7.17 23.44
N ALA A 846 -7.91 -6.36 22.70
CA ALA A 846 -8.85 -5.41 23.28
C ALA A 846 -10.26 -5.97 23.55
N GLN A 847 -10.95 -6.45 22.52
CA GLN A 847 -12.31 -7.02 22.63
C GLN A 847 -12.25 -8.54 22.42
N PRO A 848 -12.33 -9.35 23.48
CA PRO A 848 -12.17 -10.80 23.38
C PRO A 848 -13.32 -11.44 22.60
N PHE A 849 -13.06 -12.65 22.08
CA PHE A 849 -14.01 -13.44 21.29
C PHE A 849 -14.50 -12.79 19.98
N GLY A 850 -13.86 -11.70 19.55
CA GLY A 850 -14.18 -11.00 18.30
C GLY A 850 -15.54 -10.34 18.31
N LYS A 851 -16.13 -10.13 19.50
CA LYS A 851 -17.46 -9.54 19.66
C LYS A 851 -17.39 -8.02 19.63
N VAL A 852 -18.29 -7.40 18.87
CA VAL A 852 -18.37 -5.95 18.72
C VAL A 852 -19.29 -5.39 19.80
N LYS A 853 -18.73 -4.62 20.74
CA LYS A 853 -19.51 -3.91 21.75
C LYS A 853 -19.30 -2.40 21.67
N ASP A 854 -20.40 -1.67 21.54
CA ASP A 854 -20.43 -0.22 21.44
C ASP A 854 -20.71 0.45 22.79
N TRP A 855 -19.70 1.17 23.29
CA TRP A 855 -19.80 1.90 24.56
C TRP A 855 -20.88 3.00 24.51
N ARG A 856 -21.18 3.55 23.33
CA ARG A 856 -22.22 4.58 23.19
C ARG A 856 -23.63 4.00 23.37
N LYS A 857 -23.80 2.70 23.15
CA LYS A 857 -25.05 1.96 23.41
C LYS A 857 -25.13 1.40 24.84
N GLY A 858 -24.09 1.58 25.65
CA GLY A 858 -24.01 1.00 27.00
C GLY A 858 -23.68 -0.49 27.02
N GLU A 859 -23.22 -1.06 25.89
CA GLU A 859 -22.88 -2.49 25.76
C GLU A 859 -21.55 -2.84 26.46
N VAL A 860 -20.67 -1.85 26.63
CA VAL A 860 -19.39 -1.95 27.33
C VAL A 860 -19.01 -0.58 27.92
N GLU A 861 -18.14 -0.55 28.93
CA GLU A 861 -17.57 0.70 29.43
C GLU A 861 -16.66 1.37 28.39
N ALA A 862 -16.65 2.70 28.34
CA ALA A 862 -15.80 3.50 27.47
C ALA A 862 -14.38 3.65 28.08
N ILE A 863 -13.43 2.82 27.62
CA ILE A 863 -12.08 2.71 28.19
C ILE A 863 -11.04 3.06 27.10
N PRO A 864 -10.35 4.21 27.18
CA PRO A 864 -9.26 4.56 26.27
C PRO A 864 -8.20 3.46 26.19
N GLY A 865 -7.83 3.07 24.96
CA GLY A 865 -6.87 1.99 24.72
C GLY A 865 -7.43 0.57 24.81
N LYS A 866 -8.75 0.42 24.95
CA LYS A 866 -9.44 -0.88 24.91
C LYS A 866 -10.76 -0.87 24.15
N THR A 867 -11.68 0.02 24.49
CA THR A 867 -12.98 0.19 23.79
C THR A 867 -13.16 1.58 23.20
N LEU A 868 -12.14 2.42 23.37
CA LEU A 868 -11.93 3.74 22.77
C LEU A 868 -10.50 3.79 22.21
N PRO A 869 -10.20 4.74 21.31
CA PRO A 869 -8.81 5.07 20.97
C PRO A 869 -7.96 5.37 22.22
N ASN A 870 -6.65 5.17 22.13
CA ASN A 870 -5.69 5.65 23.13
C ASN A 870 -5.70 7.18 23.19
N PHE A 871 -5.68 7.76 24.38
CA PHE A 871 -5.55 9.21 24.58
C PHE A 871 -4.13 9.55 24.98
N ASN A 872 -3.37 10.12 24.04
CA ASN A 872 -1.96 10.46 24.24
C ASN A 872 -1.79 11.97 24.39
N PHE A 873 -1.18 12.41 25.50
CA PHE A 873 -0.75 13.79 25.66
C PHE A 873 0.62 13.99 25.01
N VAL A 874 0.72 14.92 24.06
CA VAL A 874 1.96 15.24 23.35
C VAL A 874 2.30 16.69 23.60
N LYS A 875 3.45 16.95 24.23
CA LYS A 875 3.97 18.32 24.37
C LYS A 875 4.54 18.80 23.04
N ARG A 876 4.01 19.89 22.51
CA ARG A 876 4.47 20.51 21.27
C ARG A 876 5.17 21.83 21.56
N ASP A 877 6.44 21.93 21.19
CA ASP A 877 7.24 23.14 21.34
C ASP A 877 7.34 23.90 20.02
N TYR A 878 6.21 24.50 19.60
CA TYR A 878 6.08 25.16 18.29
C TYR A 878 7.16 26.21 17.97
N PRO A 879 7.58 27.09 18.91
CA PRO A 879 8.67 28.04 18.67
C PRO A 879 10.03 27.40 18.34
N ASN A 880 10.25 26.15 18.72
CA ASN A 880 11.52 25.42 18.56
C ASN A 880 11.45 24.28 17.53
N VAL A 881 10.36 24.17 16.75
CA VAL A 881 10.19 23.13 15.71
C VAL A 881 11.40 23.05 14.77
N TYR A 882 11.96 24.17 14.33
CA TYR A 882 13.16 24.19 13.49
C TYR A 882 14.37 23.53 14.17
N ASP A 883 14.66 23.87 15.42
CA ASP A 883 15.80 23.33 16.17
C ASP A 883 15.63 21.82 16.41
N MET A 884 14.40 21.37 16.68
CA MET A 884 14.05 19.95 16.79
C MET A 884 14.18 19.24 15.44
N TRP A 885 13.76 19.89 14.36
CA TRP A 885 13.78 19.31 13.02
C TRP A 885 15.23 19.05 12.56
N ILE A 886 16.17 19.97 12.84
CA ILE A 886 17.59 19.85 12.46
C ILE A 886 18.47 19.06 13.44
N THR A 887 17.91 18.40 14.46
CA THR A 887 18.69 17.59 15.42
C THR A 887 18.01 16.28 15.78
N VAL A 888 18.80 15.26 16.15
CA VAL A 888 18.24 14.04 16.77
C VAL A 888 17.84 14.37 18.21
N GLY A 889 16.58 14.14 18.53
CA GLY A 889 16.02 14.38 19.86
C GLY A 889 16.41 13.35 20.91
N PRO A 890 16.25 13.70 22.20
CA PRO A 890 16.75 12.91 23.32
C PRO A 890 15.93 11.64 23.58
N ASN A 891 14.74 11.45 22.98
CA ASN A 891 13.90 10.27 23.27
C ASN A 891 14.57 8.97 22.86
N ILE A 892 15.51 9.01 21.91
CA ILE A 892 16.28 7.84 21.47
C ILE A 892 16.99 7.18 22.66
N LYS A 893 17.40 7.94 23.69
CA LYS A 893 18.02 7.42 24.92
C LYS A 893 17.16 6.40 25.65
N ASN A 894 15.84 6.52 25.56
CA ASN A 894 14.88 5.63 26.22
C ASN A 894 14.76 4.25 25.54
N GLY A 895 15.42 4.07 24.39
CA GLY A 895 15.23 2.93 23.51
C GLY A 895 14.12 3.18 22.48
N TYR A 896 14.20 2.46 21.36
CA TYR A 896 13.32 2.60 20.21
C TYR A 896 13.15 1.25 19.50
N GLY A 897 12.24 1.16 18.54
CA GLY A 897 12.05 -0.05 17.75
C GLY A 897 10.71 -0.07 17.02
N THR A 898 10.38 -1.22 16.43
CA THR A 898 9.15 -1.46 15.65
C THR A 898 8.83 -2.97 15.64
N LYS A 899 7.61 -3.36 15.25
CA LYS A 899 7.12 -4.75 15.25
C LYS A 899 7.43 -5.52 16.55
N GLY A 900 7.27 -4.85 17.69
CA GLY A 900 7.56 -5.44 19.00
C GLY A 900 9.05 -5.66 19.33
N VAL A 901 9.99 -5.30 18.45
CA VAL A 901 11.44 -5.33 18.69
C VAL A 901 11.86 -4.07 19.44
N LYS A 902 12.77 -4.19 20.42
CA LYS A 902 13.30 -3.07 21.20
C LYS A 902 14.83 -3.00 21.14
N ILE A 903 15.35 -1.85 20.72
CA ILE A 903 16.78 -1.52 20.65
C ILE A 903 17.15 -0.60 21.82
N PRO A 904 18.25 -0.87 22.56
CA PRO A 904 18.71 -0.04 23.66
C PRO A 904 19.21 1.34 23.20
N GLY A 905 18.77 2.40 23.89
CA GLY A 905 18.86 3.77 23.39
C GLY A 905 20.13 4.56 23.72
N ASP A 906 20.56 4.55 24.99
CA ASP A 906 21.63 5.44 25.47
C ASP A 906 22.97 5.26 24.73
N LYS A 907 23.31 4.02 24.40
CA LYS A 907 24.52 3.69 23.63
C LYS A 907 24.40 4.19 22.19
N VAL A 908 23.26 3.95 21.54
CA VAL A 908 22.95 4.43 20.18
C VAL A 908 23.05 5.95 20.11
N TYR A 909 22.53 6.65 21.11
CA TYR A 909 22.57 8.12 21.12
C TYR A 909 24.00 8.67 21.12
N LYS A 910 24.92 8.03 21.84
CA LYS A 910 26.35 8.39 21.82
C LYS A 910 26.98 8.10 20.46
N GLU A 911 26.70 6.94 19.88
CA GLU A 911 27.18 6.57 18.54
C GLU A 911 26.65 7.52 17.45
N LEU A 912 25.40 7.99 17.58
CA LEU A 912 24.83 9.04 16.72
C LEU A 912 25.58 10.36 16.87
N LEU A 913 25.89 10.77 18.10
CA LEU A 913 26.65 11.99 18.37
C LEU A 913 28.06 11.91 17.77
N ASP A 914 28.71 10.76 17.86
CA ASP A 914 30.03 10.51 17.29
C ASP A 914 30.00 10.51 15.75
N ARG A 915 28.99 9.87 15.14
CA ARG A 915 28.82 9.78 13.67
C ARG A 915 28.43 11.11 13.04
N LEU A 916 27.49 11.81 13.64
CA LEU A 916 26.88 13.01 13.07
C LEU A 916 27.60 14.28 13.54
N GLY A 917 28.26 14.23 14.69
CA GLY A 917 28.80 15.40 15.37
C GLY A 917 27.71 16.19 16.11
N PRO A 918 28.10 17.00 17.11
CA PRO A 918 27.17 17.85 17.84
C PRO A 918 26.69 19.02 16.97
N SER A 919 25.39 19.29 17.01
CA SER A 919 24.80 20.48 16.41
C SER A 919 25.38 21.74 17.05
N LYS A 920 25.88 22.64 16.19
CA LYS A 920 26.42 23.95 16.57
C LYS A 920 25.36 25.05 16.55
N HIS A 921 24.15 24.74 16.09
CA HIS A 921 23.05 25.70 16.03
C HIS A 921 22.63 26.12 17.45
N VAL A 922 22.45 27.43 17.65
CA VAL A 922 21.99 27.98 18.93
C VAL A 922 20.50 27.71 19.06
N GLY A 923 20.11 26.97 20.09
CA GLY A 923 18.74 26.51 20.28
C GLY A 923 18.66 25.34 21.24
N ILE A 924 17.48 24.73 21.37
CA ILE A 924 17.27 23.62 22.32
C ILE A 924 18.01 22.33 21.92
N GLY A 925 18.36 22.18 20.63
CA GLY A 925 19.14 21.05 20.11
C GLY A 925 20.66 21.26 20.18
N LYS A 926 21.16 22.34 20.79
CA LYS A 926 22.61 22.60 20.85
C LYS A 926 23.33 21.45 21.55
N GLY A 927 24.33 20.86 20.87
CA GLY A 927 25.09 19.72 21.37
C GLY A 927 24.42 18.35 21.18
N TYR A 928 23.22 18.28 20.60
CA TYR A 928 22.59 17.03 20.20
C TYR A 928 23.16 16.56 18.85
N PRO A 929 22.98 15.28 18.45
CA PRO A 929 23.44 14.83 17.14
C PRO A 929 22.82 15.67 16.01
N ASP A 930 23.66 16.13 15.08
CA ASP A 930 23.27 17.03 14.00
C ASP A 930 22.49 16.32 12.88
N LEU A 931 21.36 16.89 12.44
CA LEU A 931 20.55 16.45 11.30
C LEU A 931 20.41 17.55 10.23
N TYR A 932 21.23 18.60 10.22
CA TYR A 932 21.02 19.75 9.33
C TYR A 932 20.90 19.39 7.83
N SER A 933 21.68 18.42 7.36
CA SER A 933 21.72 17.99 5.94
C SER A 933 21.08 16.63 5.70
N ASP A 934 20.63 16.40 4.47
CA ASP A 934 20.15 15.10 3.98
C ASP A 934 21.15 13.98 4.23
N LYS A 935 22.45 14.21 4.00
CA LYS A 935 23.53 13.25 4.32
C LYS A 935 23.57 12.84 5.79
N LYS A 936 23.30 13.76 6.72
CA LYS A 936 23.26 13.46 8.16
C LYS A 936 22.03 12.63 8.50
N ALA A 937 20.87 12.96 7.92
CA ALA A 937 19.66 12.16 8.04
C ALA A 937 19.86 10.71 7.54
N ILE A 938 20.50 10.52 6.39
CA ILE A 938 20.85 9.18 5.87
C ILE A 938 21.69 8.40 6.86
N ASN A 939 22.79 8.99 7.34
CA ASN A 939 23.70 8.30 8.26
C ASN A 939 23.08 8.03 9.63
N ALA A 940 22.09 8.82 10.07
CA ALA A 940 21.29 8.54 11.25
C ALA A 940 20.40 7.31 11.04
N ILE A 941 19.68 7.25 9.91
CA ILE A 941 18.82 6.11 9.54
C ILE A 941 19.64 4.82 9.47
N LEU A 942 20.79 4.84 8.78
CA LEU A 942 21.64 3.66 8.60
C LEU A 942 22.22 3.14 9.92
N LEU A 943 22.61 4.03 10.84
CA LEU A 943 23.16 3.62 12.15
C LEU A 943 22.11 2.94 13.04
N MET A 944 20.87 3.44 13.00
CA MET A 944 19.82 3.02 13.93
C MET A 944 19.06 1.75 13.51
N SER A 945 19.27 1.21 12.31
CA SER A 945 18.53 0.04 11.84
C SER A 945 19.34 -1.24 11.85
N GLY A 946 18.69 -2.34 12.25
CA GLY A 946 19.27 -3.69 12.15
C GLY A 946 19.57 -4.10 10.71
N ALA A 947 18.83 -3.62 9.72
CA ALA A 947 19.08 -3.97 8.32
C ALA A 947 20.39 -3.38 7.75
N THR A 948 21.01 -2.43 8.45
CA THR A 948 22.19 -1.69 7.96
C THR A 948 23.30 -1.52 9.01
N ASN A 949 23.08 -2.00 10.24
CA ASN A 949 24.06 -2.01 11.31
C ASN A 949 23.96 -3.33 12.10
N GLY A 950 25.04 -4.12 12.09
CA GLY A 950 25.09 -5.46 12.66
C GLY A 950 24.85 -5.50 14.17
N LYS A 951 25.31 -4.49 14.90
CA LYS A 951 25.07 -4.37 16.36
C LYS A 951 23.58 -4.21 16.65
N ARG A 952 22.87 -3.41 15.84
CA ARG A 952 21.41 -3.24 15.96
C ARG A 952 20.66 -4.52 15.56
N ALA A 953 21.15 -5.27 14.57
CA ALA A 953 20.57 -6.55 14.19
C ALA A 953 20.63 -7.57 15.35
N VAL A 954 21.82 -7.72 15.97
CA VAL A 954 22.03 -8.63 17.10
C VAL A 954 21.19 -8.21 18.31
N GLU A 955 21.14 -6.91 18.63
CA GLU A 955 20.28 -6.40 19.70
C GLU A 955 18.78 -6.64 19.42
N GLY A 956 18.35 -6.47 18.16
CA GLY A 956 17.00 -6.78 17.74
C GLY A 956 16.67 -8.25 17.97
N TRP A 957 17.53 -9.17 17.52
CA TRP A 957 17.32 -10.61 17.72
C TRP A 957 17.27 -10.97 19.20
N LYS A 958 18.14 -10.40 20.06
CA LYS A 958 18.08 -10.59 21.52
C LYS A 958 16.73 -10.14 22.10
N SER A 959 16.18 -9.02 21.64
CA SER A 959 14.83 -8.59 22.03
C SER A 959 13.75 -9.62 21.64
N MET A 960 13.93 -10.34 20.53
CA MET A 960 13.01 -11.41 20.12
C MET A 960 13.23 -12.71 20.91
N GLU A 961 14.46 -13.04 21.30
CA GLU A 961 14.78 -14.16 22.19
C GLU A 961 14.07 -14.03 23.55
N GLU A 962 13.99 -12.81 24.09
CA GLU A 962 13.30 -12.53 25.35
C GLU A 962 11.81 -12.86 25.30
N LYS A 963 11.15 -12.60 24.16
CA LYS A 963 9.71 -12.89 23.96
C LYS A 963 9.43 -14.35 23.64
N THR A 964 10.27 -14.96 22.81
CA THR A 964 9.99 -16.29 22.23
C THR A 964 10.62 -17.44 23.00
N GLY A 965 11.58 -17.15 23.89
CA GLY A 965 12.42 -18.16 24.54
C GLY A 965 13.40 -18.88 23.61
N LYS A 966 13.47 -18.48 22.34
CA LYS A 966 14.36 -19.06 21.33
C LYS A 966 15.75 -18.44 21.37
N LYS A 967 16.75 -19.14 20.80
CA LYS A 967 18.08 -18.59 20.54
C LYS A 967 18.13 -18.12 19.08
N LEU A 968 18.22 -16.81 18.86
CA LEU A 968 18.07 -16.14 17.57
C LEU A 968 19.21 -15.17 17.24
N SER A 969 19.95 -14.69 18.23
CA SER A 969 21.06 -13.73 18.06
C SER A 969 22.12 -14.19 17.05
N HIS A 970 22.36 -15.49 16.97
CA HIS A 970 23.27 -16.12 16.02
C HIS A 970 22.94 -15.87 14.54
N VAL A 971 21.68 -15.52 14.20
CA VAL A 971 21.25 -15.22 12.82
C VAL A 971 22.04 -14.05 12.22
N SER A 972 22.55 -13.13 13.05
CA SER A 972 23.29 -11.95 12.59
C SER A 972 24.61 -11.70 13.33
N GLU A 973 25.00 -12.57 14.26
CA GLU A 973 26.25 -12.47 15.02
C GLU A 973 27.49 -12.43 14.10
N GLY A 974 27.50 -13.24 13.03
CA GLY A 974 28.59 -13.24 12.04
C GLY A 974 28.76 -11.94 11.25
N ARG A 975 27.77 -11.03 11.31
CA ARG A 975 27.77 -9.72 10.63
C ARG A 975 27.72 -8.55 11.63
N GLU A 976 27.98 -8.78 12.92
CA GLU A 976 27.81 -7.76 13.98
C GLU A 976 28.67 -6.50 13.76
N GLU A 977 29.85 -6.64 13.17
CA GLU A 977 30.78 -5.53 12.90
C GLU A 977 30.43 -4.72 11.64
N GLU A 978 29.40 -5.12 10.88
CA GLU A 978 28.97 -4.36 9.70
C GLU A 978 28.25 -3.06 10.10
N ASP A 979 28.62 -1.98 9.42
CA ASP A 979 28.13 -0.64 9.74
C ASP A 979 28.10 0.25 8.50
N TYR A 980 26.91 0.44 7.92
CA TYR A 980 26.78 1.12 6.63
C TYR A 980 26.74 2.64 6.77
N THR A 981 27.37 3.31 5.81
CA THR A 981 27.40 4.77 5.67
C THR A 981 27.04 5.17 4.25
N LEU A 982 26.62 6.43 4.05
CA LEU A 982 26.35 6.96 2.70
C LEU A 982 27.56 6.79 1.75
N ASP A 983 28.78 6.99 2.25
CA ASP A 983 30.00 6.86 1.44
C ASP A 983 30.22 5.42 1.01
N ALA A 984 29.99 4.45 1.90
CA ALA A 984 30.06 3.02 1.56
C ALA A 984 29.04 2.63 0.48
N LEU A 985 27.80 3.11 0.61
CA LEU A 985 26.73 2.88 -0.38
C LEU A 985 27.02 3.56 -1.73
N THR A 986 27.75 4.69 -1.72
CA THR A 986 28.12 5.42 -2.93
C THR A 986 29.15 4.65 -3.75
N ILE A 987 30.09 3.98 -3.09
CA ILE A 987 31.06 3.10 -3.74
C ILE A 987 30.32 1.92 -4.37
N GLN A 988 29.49 1.21 -3.61
CA GLN A 988 28.77 0.02 -4.07
C GLN A 988 27.50 -0.21 -3.24
N PRO A 989 26.37 -0.66 -3.83
CA PRO A 989 25.21 -1.13 -3.08
C PRO A 989 25.60 -2.19 -2.03
N ARG A 990 24.89 -2.24 -0.90
CA ARG A 990 25.14 -3.21 0.17
C ARG A 990 23.90 -4.05 0.49
N PRO A 991 24.03 -5.38 0.66
CA PRO A 991 22.90 -6.24 1.00
C PRO A 991 22.46 -5.97 2.44
N ALA A 992 21.16 -5.95 2.67
CA ALA A 992 20.63 -5.81 4.02
C ALA A 992 21.12 -6.94 4.95
N ILE A 993 21.13 -6.66 6.24
CA ILE A 993 21.41 -7.64 7.30
C ILE A 993 20.07 -8.21 7.78
N SER A 994 20.02 -9.52 8.06
CA SER A 994 18.85 -10.16 8.66
C SER A 994 18.45 -9.46 9.96
N THR A 995 17.19 -9.06 10.12
CA THR A 995 16.67 -8.40 11.33
C THR A 995 15.30 -8.97 11.65
N PRO A 996 14.90 -9.11 12.93
CA PRO A 996 13.60 -9.64 13.32
C PRO A 996 12.39 -8.78 12.93
N VAL A 997 12.62 -7.59 12.37
CA VAL A 997 11.56 -6.76 11.77
C VAL A 997 11.05 -7.37 10.45
N TRP A 998 11.83 -8.26 9.85
CA TRP A 998 11.49 -9.00 8.63
C TRP A 998 11.51 -10.49 8.91
N SER A 999 10.85 -11.26 8.05
CA SER A 999 10.62 -12.69 8.28
C SER A 999 11.49 -13.63 7.44
N GLY A 1000 12.27 -13.07 6.52
CA GLY A 1000 13.29 -13.79 5.75
C GLY A 1000 14.72 -13.54 6.24
N MET A 1001 15.68 -14.28 5.68
CA MET A 1001 17.09 -14.19 6.01
C MET A 1001 17.98 -13.85 4.81
N GLU A 1002 19.07 -13.13 5.09
CA GLU A 1002 20.09 -12.63 4.14
C GLU A 1002 21.50 -13.15 4.52
N ASN A 1003 21.59 -14.41 4.99
CA ASN A 1003 22.81 -15.08 5.43
C ASN A 1003 23.06 -16.40 4.66
N ASP A 1004 24.17 -17.09 4.93
CA ASP A 1004 24.45 -18.45 4.45
C ASP A 1004 24.31 -18.67 2.93
N ASN A 1005 24.62 -17.64 2.12
CA ASN A 1005 24.51 -17.63 0.65
C ASN A 1005 23.11 -17.99 0.10
N ARG A 1006 22.06 -17.93 0.92
CA ARG A 1006 20.67 -18.10 0.45
C ARG A 1006 20.12 -16.80 -0.12
N ARG A 1007 18.97 -16.91 -0.79
CA ARG A 1007 18.16 -15.77 -1.23
C ARG A 1007 17.07 -15.47 -0.20
N TYR A 1008 16.61 -14.23 -0.14
CA TYR A 1008 15.56 -13.83 0.77
C TYR A 1008 14.22 -14.47 0.39
N SER A 1009 13.59 -15.18 1.32
CA SER A 1009 12.20 -15.63 1.22
C SER A 1009 11.50 -15.38 2.56
N PRO A 1010 10.25 -14.88 2.58
CA PRO A 1010 9.56 -14.50 3.79
C PRO A 1010 9.13 -15.72 4.59
N PHE A 1011 8.99 -15.51 5.89
CA PHE A 1011 8.62 -16.48 6.91
C PHE A 1011 9.54 -17.69 7.04
N THR A 1012 10.74 -17.65 6.43
CA THR A 1012 11.74 -18.70 6.65
C THR A 1012 12.17 -18.72 8.12
N VAL A 1013 12.25 -17.56 8.79
CA VAL A 1013 12.58 -17.52 10.23
C VAL A 1013 11.45 -18.09 11.09
N ASN A 1014 10.18 -17.88 10.70
CA ASN A 1014 9.02 -18.47 11.38
C ASN A 1014 9.09 -19.99 11.36
N LYS A 1015 9.38 -20.54 10.18
CA LYS A 1015 9.48 -22.00 9.98
C LYS A 1015 10.72 -22.60 10.64
N GLU A 1016 11.89 -22.01 10.43
CA GLU A 1016 13.18 -22.58 10.85
C GLU A 1016 13.45 -22.40 12.35
N PHE A 1017 12.93 -21.34 12.97
CA PHE A 1017 13.12 -21.07 14.40
C PHE A 1017 11.84 -21.16 15.24
N ASN A 1018 10.73 -21.60 14.64
CA ASN A 1018 9.43 -21.70 15.31
C ASN A 1018 9.00 -20.37 15.95
N ILE A 1019 9.15 -19.27 15.21
CA ILE A 1019 8.65 -17.94 15.61
C ILE A 1019 7.19 -17.83 15.16
N PRO A 1020 6.23 -17.46 16.02
CA PRO A 1020 4.84 -17.35 15.64
C PRO A 1020 4.61 -16.25 14.61
N TRP A 1021 3.60 -16.44 13.77
CA TRP A 1021 2.98 -15.33 13.05
C TRP A 1021 2.20 -14.47 14.04
N HIS A 1022 2.01 -13.18 13.75
CA HIS A 1022 1.33 -12.26 14.67
C HIS A 1022 -0.19 -12.36 14.51
N THR A 1023 -0.72 -13.58 14.59
CA THR A 1023 -2.13 -13.89 14.47
C THR A 1023 -2.67 -14.42 15.79
N LEU A 1024 -3.99 -14.43 15.89
CA LEU A 1024 -4.72 -14.97 17.02
C LEU A 1024 -4.26 -16.37 17.43
N THR A 1025 -3.98 -17.24 16.46
CA THR A 1025 -3.52 -18.63 16.66
C THR A 1025 -2.00 -18.77 16.73
N GLY A 1026 -1.26 -17.69 16.47
CA GLY A 1026 0.20 -17.70 16.26
C GLY A 1026 0.62 -18.34 14.94
N ARG A 1027 -0.33 -18.78 14.12
CA ARG A 1027 -0.15 -19.64 12.94
C ARG A 1027 -0.82 -19.02 11.72
N GLN A 1028 -0.56 -19.58 10.54
CA GLN A 1028 -1.14 -19.11 9.30
C GLN A 1028 -2.65 -19.39 9.30
N SER A 1029 -3.46 -18.34 9.16
CA SER A 1029 -4.91 -18.41 9.35
C SER A 1029 -5.67 -18.75 8.07
N PHE A 1030 -6.35 -19.90 8.05
CA PHE A 1030 -7.44 -20.17 7.11
C PHE A 1030 -8.76 -19.59 7.63
N TYR A 1031 -8.99 -19.62 8.94
CA TYR A 1031 -10.24 -19.21 9.56
C TYR A 1031 -10.11 -17.89 10.33
N LEU A 1032 -11.09 -17.01 10.10
CA LEU A 1032 -11.19 -15.71 10.76
C LEU A 1032 -12.51 -15.66 11.52
N ASP A 1033 -12.42 -15.43 12.82
CA ASP A 1033 -13.53 -15.68 13.74
C ASP A 1033 -14.15 -14.39 14.33
N HIS A 1034 -13.72 -13.23 13.84
CA HIS A 1034 -14.28 -11.95 14.24
C HIS A 1034 -15.74 -11.81 13.76
N GLU A 1035 -16.62 -11.27 14.61
CA GLU A 1035 -18.07 -11.22 14.36
C GLU A 1035 -18.45 -10.56 13.02
N VAL A 1036 -17.78 -9.46 12.65
CA VAL A 1036 -17.97 -8.78 11.36
C VAL A 1036 -17.57 -9.68 10.17
N ILE A 1037 -16.50 -10.46 10.29
CA ILE A 1037 -16.08 -11.39 9.23
C ILE A 1037 -17.12 -12.51 9.08
N LEU A 1038 -17.61 -13.04 10.20
CA LEU A 1038 -18.61 -14.10 10.20
C LEU A 1038 -19.97 -13.61 9.66
N ASP A 1039 -20.41 -12.38 9.97
CA ASP A 1039 -21.62 -11.78 9.40
C ASP A 1039 -21.52 -11.58 7.88
N PHE A 1040 -20.33 -11.25 7.36
CA PHE A 1040 -20.09 -11.18 5.91
C PHE A 1040 -20.00 -12.56 5.22
N GLY A 1041 -19.98 -13.66 5.98
CA GLY A 1041 -19.80 -15.01 5.44
C GLY A 1041 -18.37 -15.30 4.98
N GLU A 1042 -17.40 -14.55 5.52
CA GLU A 1042 -16.02 -14.52 5.07
C GLU A 1042 -15.06 -15.24 6.04
N GLY A 1043 -15.59 -16.10 6.91
CA GLY A 1043 -14.80 -16.85 7.89
C GLY A 1043 -13.75 -17.76 7.25
N LEU A 1044 -14.14 -18.50 6.21
CA LEU A 1044 -13.24 -19.27 5.35
C LEU A 1044 -13.05 -18.59 3.99
N PRO A 1045 -11.97 -18.89 3.24
CA PRO A 1045 -11.79 -18.39 1.87
C PRO A 1045 -12.89 -18.89 0.94
N LEU A 1046 -13.49 -18.02 0.14
CA LEU A 1046 -14.58 -18.36 -0.77
C LEU A 1046 -14.60 -17.52 -2.04
N TYR A 1047 -15.33 -17.98 -3.05
CA TYR A 1047 -15.60 -17.17 -4.24
C TYR A 1047 -16.74 -16.18 -3.96
N ILE A 1048 -16.45 -14.90 -4.22
CA ILE A 1048 -17.45 -13.83 -4.31
C ILE A 1048 -17.30 -13.18 -5.68
N PRO A 1049 -18.36 -13.08 -6.49
CA PRO A 1049 -18.29 -12.48 -7.81
C PRO A 1049 -17.95 -10.98 -7.72
N PRO A 1050 -17.39 -10.39 -8.78
CA PRO A 1050 -17.22 -8.95 -8.84
C PRO A 1050 -18.53 -8.21 -8.60
N ILE A 1051 -18.42 -7.02 -7.99
CA ILE A 1051 -19.59 -6.18 -7.80
C ILE A 1051 -20.19 -5.85 -9.16
N THR A 1052 -21.50 -6.04 -9.29
CA THR A 1052 -22.27 -5.71 -10.49
C THR A 1052 -23.16 -4.51 -10.20
N LYS A 1053 -22.62 -3.30 -10.34
CA LYS A 1053 -23.39 -2.05 -10.33
C LYS A 1053 -23.42 -1.45 -11.73
N GLY A 1054 -24.57 -0.89 -12.11
CA GLY A 1054 -24.72 -0.16 -13.37
C GLY A 1054 -23.87 1.11 -13.39
N ALA A 1055 -23.72 1.71 -14.58
CA ALA A 1055 -23.00 2.98 -14.74
C ALA A 1055 -23.71 4.17 -14.05
N PHE A 1056 -25.03 4.05 -13.83
CA PHE A 1056 -25.90 4.99 -13.13
C PHE A 1056 -26.79 4.22 -12.14
N VAL A 1057 -27.26 4.88 -11.08
CA VAL A 1057 -28.26 4.31 -10.16
C VAL A 1057 -29.69 4.67 -10.58
N LYS A 1058 -30.69 3.97 -10.04
CA LYS A 1058 -32.09 4.23 -10.35
C LYS A 1058 -32.46 5.68 -10.01
N GLY A 1059 -33.13 6.36 -10.94
CA GLY A 1059 -33.57 7.76 -10.78
C GLY A 1059 -32.58 8.80 -11.28
N GLU A 1060 -31.34 8.44 -11.61
CA GLU A 1060 -30.41 9.34 -12.27
C GLU A 1060 -30.74 9.49 -13.77
N LYS A 1061 -30.61 10.71 -14.31
CA LYS A 1061 -30.77 10.96 -15.73
C LYS A 1061 -29.48 10.56 -16.45
N GLU A 1062 -29.55 9.54 -17.30
CA GLU A 1062 -28.44 9.18 -18.18
C GLU A 1062 -28.17 10.28 -19.23
N VAL A 1063 -26.93 10.28 -19.74
CA VAL A 1063 -26.50 11.19 -20.80
C VAL A 1063 -27.24 10.87 -22.10
N GLU A 1064 -27.85 11.88 -22.73
CA GLU A 1064 -28.50 11.71 -24.03
C GLU A 1064 -27.46 11.29 -25.09
N THR A 1065 -27.72 10.16 -25.76
CA THR A 1065 -26.82 9.57 -26.75
C THR A 1065 -27.43 9.63 -28.14
N GLN A 1066 -26.73 10.29 -29.08
CA GLN A 1066 -27.04 10.24 -30.51
C GLN A 1066 -26.10 9.24 -31.20
N GLY A 1067 -26.34 7.94 -31.03
CA GLY A 1067 -25.52 6.89 -31.64
C GLY A 1067 -25.51 5.60 -30.83
N LYS A 1068 -24.68 4.64 -31.27
CA LYS A 1068 -24.47 3.38 -30.54
C LYS A 1068 -23.45 3.60 -29.41
N SER A 1069 -23.70 2.97 -28.27
CA SER A 1069 -22.78 2.90 -27.13
C SER A 1069 -22.75 1.48 -26.57
N ILE A 1070 -21.74 1.17 -25.78
CA ILE A 1070 -21.58 -0.12 -25.11
C ILE A 1070 -21.13 0.08 -23.67
N THR A 1071 -21.63 -0.74 -22.75
CA THR A 1071 -21.22 -0.74 -21.34
C THR A 1071 -20.25 -1.88 -21.10
N LEU A 1072 -19.03 -1.56 -20.68
CA LEU A 1072 -17.95 -2.53 -20.49
C LEU A 1072 -17.32 -2.38 -19.11
N ARG A 1073 -16.68 -3.45 -18.63
CA ARG A 1073 -15.90 -3.41 -17.40
C ARG A 1073 -14.63 -2.60 -17.63
N TYR A 1074 -14.40 -1.63 -16.75
CA TYR A 1074 -13.30 -0.68 -16.84
C TYR A 1074 -12.15 -1.09 -15.93
N MET A 1075 -11.03 -1.47 -16.54
CA MET A 1075 -9.84 -1.94 -15.83
C MET A 1075 -8.68 -0.98 -16.06
N THR A 1076 -7.80 -0.87 -15.06
CA THR A 1076 -6.68 0.07 -15.10
C THR A 1076 -5.35 -0.59 -14.68
N PRO A 1077 -4.86 -1.63 -15.40
CA PRO A 1077 -3.54 -2.19 -15.14
C PRO A 1077 -2.43 -1.15 -15.34
N HIS A 1078 -1.28 -1.28 -14.68
CA HIS A 1078 -0.20 -0.27 -14.77
C HIS A 1078 0.45 -0.27 -16.15
N GLN A 1079 0.75 0.92 -16.68
CA GLN A 1079 1.22 1.12 -18.05
C GLN A 1079 2.68 0.71 -18.30
N LYS A 1080 3.02 0.54 -19.58
CA LYS A 1080 4.39 0.28 -20.06
C LYS A 1080 5.22 1.54 -20.30
N TRP A 1081 4.57 2.66 -20.59
CA TRP A 1081 5.16 3.92 -21.07
C TRP A 1081 5.28 4.98 -19.96
N GLY A 1082 5.20 4.54 -18.72
CA GLY A 1082 5.21 5.37 -17.54
C GLY A 1082 5.33 4.50 -16.30
N ILE A 1083 5.73 5.10 -15.18
CA ILE A 1083 5.51 4.53 -13.86
C ILE A 1083 4.47 5.40 -13.20
N HIS A 1084 3.25 4.89 -13.10
CA HIS A 1084 2.08 5.72 -12.82
C HIS A 1084 2.02 6.87 -13.83
N THR A 1085 1.90 8.13 -13.39
CA THR A 1085 1.98 9.31 -14.28
C THR A 1085 3.41 9.77 -14.61
N MET A 1086 4.44 9.31 -13.89
CA MET A 1086 5.82 9.67 -14.22
C MET A 1086 6.23 9.06 -15.56
N PHE A 1087 7.08 9.77 -16.29
CA PHE A 1087 7.61 9.46 -17.62
C PHE A 1087 6.63 9.58 -18.79
N THR A 1088 5.31 9.63 -18.54
CA THR A 1088 4.29 9.76 -19.60
C THR A 1088 4.47 11.00 -20.46
N ASP A 1089 5.00 12.08 -19.87
CA ASP A 1089 5.28 13.36 -20.51
C ASP A 1089 6.69 13.49 -21.09
N THR A 1090 7.52 12.46 -20.98
CA THR A 1090 8.82 12.46 -21.66
C THR A 1090 8.61 12.27 -23.16
N ASN A 1091 9.37 13.00 -23.97
CA ASN A 1091 9.34 12.84 -25.43
C ASN A 1091 9.62 11.39 -25.84
N ASN A 1092 10.54 10.71 -25.15
CA ASN A 1092 10.89 9.32 -25.42
C ASN A 1092 9.69 8.38 -25.25
N MET A 1093 9.02 8.40 -24.09
CA MET A 1093 7.89 7.49 -23.87
C MET A 1093 6.68 7.84 -24.73
N ALA A 1094 6.40 9.14 -24.91
CA ALA A 1094 5.31 9.60 -25.78
C ALA A 1094 5.49 9.12 -27.23
N GLN A 1095 6.72 9.13 -27.75
CA GLN A 1095 7.04 8.70 -29.13
C GLN A 1095 7.11 7.18 -29.30
N LEU A 1096 7.42 6.41 -28.27
CA LEU A 1096 7.49 4.94 -28.36
C LEU A 1096 6.10 4.29 -28.53
N PHE A 1097 5.02 5.03 -28.27
CA PHE A 1097 3.66 4.56 -28.52
C PHE A 1097 2.78 5.70 -29.08
N ARG A 1098 1.55 5.85 -28.57
CA ARG A 1098 0.54 6.74 -29.13
C ARG A 1098 0.52 8.14 -28.50
N GLY A 1099 1.47 8.52 -27.64
CA GLY A 1099 1.69 9.91 -27.19
C GLY A 1099 0.71 10.54 -26.17
N TRP A 1100 -0.59 10.28 -26.23
CA TRP A 1100 -1.61 10.86 -25.33
C TRP A 1100 -2.49 9.76 -24.72
N GLN A 1101 -3.57 10.16 -24.01
CA GLN A 1101 -4.50 9.22 -23.40
C GLN A 1101 -5.07 8.22 -24.41
N VAL A 1102 -4.94 6.93 -24.09
CA VAL A 1102 -5.46 5.81 -24.87
C VAL A 1102 -6.13 4.75 -24.00
N VAL A 1103 -7.08 4.05 -24.60
CA VAL A 1103 -7.87 2.97 -24.00
C VAL A 1103 -7.87 1.77 -24.93
N TRP A 1104 -7.53 0.60 -24.41
CA TRP A 1104 -7.48 -0.65 -25.15
C TRP A 1104 -8.81 -1.38 -25.09
N MET A 1105 -9.27 -1.88 -26.23
CA MET A 1105 -10.58 -2.52 -26.41
C MET A 1105 -10.48 -3.66 -27.41
N ASN A 1106 -11.36 -4.66 -27.25
CA ASN A 1106 -11.52 -5.73 -28.22
C ASN A 1106 -12.03 -5.20 -29.58
N GLU A 1107 -11.57 -5.81 -30.67
CA GLU A 1107 -11.91 -5.40 -32.04
C GLU A 1107 -13.41 -5.54 -32.37
N GLU A 1108 -14.06 -6.61 -31.88
CA GLU A 1108 -15.50 -6.85 -32.11
C GLU A 1108 -16.37 -5.88 -31.30
N ASP A 1109 -16.00 -5.62 -30.04
CA ASP A 1109 -16.71 -4.66 -29.19
C ASP A 1109 -16.62 -3.24 -29.80
N GLY A 1110 -15.42 -2.84 -30.27
CA GLY A 1110 -15.23 -1.58 -30.99
C GLY A 1110 -16.05 -1.50 -32.28
N ALA A 1111 -16.04 -2.56 -33.10
CA ALA A 1111 -16.81 -2.63 -34.35
C ALA A 1111 -18.33 -2.56 -34.11
N SER A 1112 -18.84 -3.13 -33.00
CA SER A 1112 -20.27 -3.14 -32.67
C SER A 1112 -20.87 -1.73 -32.53
N ILE A 1113 -20.04 -0.76 -32.13
CA ILE A 1113 -20.41 0.66 -31.97
C ILE A 1113 -19.72 1.59 -32.98
N GLY A 1114 -19.05 1.03 -33.99
CA GLY A 1114 -18.47 1.79 -35.10
C GLY A 1114 -17.18 2.55 -34.78
N ILE A 1115 -16.42 2.13 -33.77
CA ILE A 1115 -15.10 2.67 -33.45
C ILE A 1115 -14.05 2.03 -34.35
N LYS A 1116 -13.14 2.84 -34.89
CA LYS A 1116 -11.90 2.39 -35.54
C LYS A 1116 -10.70 2.60 -34.63
N ASP A 1117 -9.61 1.90 -34.93
CA ASP A 1117 -8.36 2.07 -34.18
C ASP A 1117 -7.90 3.54 -34.23
N ASN A 1118 -7.52 4.08 -33.07
CA ASN A 1118 -7.11 5.46 -32.86
C ASN A 1118 -8.21 6.54 -32.97
N ASP A 1119 -9.48 6.16 -33.19
CA ASP A 1119 -10.60 7.10 -33.07
C ASP A 1119 -10.70 7.69 -31.65
N TRP A 1120 -11.18 8.92 -31.55
CA TRP A 1120 -11.53 9.52 -30.27
C TRP A 1120 -12.80 8.89 -29.72
N ILE A 1121 -12.76 8.59 -28.42
CA ILE A 1121 -13.87 8.02 -27.68
C ILE A 1121 -14.11 8.83 -26.42
N GLU A 1122 -15.36 8.81 -25.97
CA GLU A 1122 -15.77 9.34 -24.68
C GLU A 1122 -16.28 8.19 -23.82
N MET A 1123 -15.77 8.14 -22.59
CA MET A 1123 -16.10 7.11 -21.60
C MET A 1123 -16.67 7.78 -20.36
N TYR A 1124 -17.83 7.35 -19.90
CA TYR A 1124 -18.49 8.01 -18.77
C TYR A 1124 -19.35 7.06 -17.94
N ASN A 1125 -19.56 7.46 -16.69
CA ASN A 1125 -20.56 6.93 -15.78
C ASN A 1125 -20.96 8.04 -14.81
N ARG A 1126 -21.75 7.74 -13.77
CA ARG A 1126 -22.19 8.73 -12.78
C ARG A 1126 -21.05 9.52 -12.11
N ASN A 1127 -19.84 8.97 -12.04
CA ASN A 1127 -18.71 9.60 -11.35
C ASN A 1127 -18.07 10.71 -12.19
N GLY A 1128 -18.03 10.56 -13.52
CA GLY A 1128 -17.37 11.51 -14.39
C GLY A 1128 -17.12 11.02 -15.81
N VAL A 1129 -16.26 11.75 -16.54
CA VAL A 1129 -16.05 11.60 -17.98
C VAL A 1129 -14.55 11.58 -18.33
N VAL A 1130 -14.16 10.64 -19.19
CA VAL A 1130 -12.81 10.50 -19.76
C VAL A 1130 -12.89 10.63 -21.28
N VAL A 1131 -11.92 11.30 -21.89
CA VAL A 1131 -11.79 11.41 -23.35
C VAL A 1131 -10.41 10.93 -23.76
N ALA A 1132 -10.37 9.89 -24.60
CA ALA A 1132 -9.14 9.21 -24.98
C ALA A 1132 -9.24 8.67 -26.42
N ARG A 1133 -8.16 8.12 -26.96
CA ARG A 1133 -8.18 7.39 -28.24
C ARG A 1133 -8.25 5.88 -28.04
N ALA A 1134 -8.97 5.18 -28.90
CA ALA A 1134 -9.09 3.73 -28.86
C ALA A 1134 -7.82 3.03 -29.36
N VAL A 1135 -7.45 1.90 -28.75
CA VAL A 1135 -6.49 0.90 -29.24
C VAL A 1135 -7.26 -0.40 -29.44
N LEU A 1136 -7.57 -0.74 -30.68
CA LEU A 1136 -8.29 -1.99 -30.99
C LEU A 1136 -7.31 -3.13 -31.19
N THR A 1137 -7.54 -4.25 -30.50
CA THR A 1137 -6.70 -5.44 -30.64
C THR A 1137 -7.40 -6.72 -30.19
N TYR A 1138 -7.13 -7.82 -30.89
CA TYR A 1138 -7.60 -9.17 -30.56
C TYR A 1138 -7.14 -9.69 -29.20
N ARG A 1139 -6.03 -9.17 -28.63
CA ARG A 1139 -5.52 -9.65 -27.31
C ARG A 1139 -6.46 -9.33 -26.16
N MET A 1140 -7.33 -8.33 -26.34
CA MET A 1140 -8.27 -7.88 -25.32
C MET A 1140 -9.51 -8.80 -25.33
N PRO A 1141 -9.96 -9.29 -24.17
CA PRO A 1141 -11.20 -10.06 -24.10
C PRO A 1141 -12.40 -9.16 -24.35
N ARG A 1142 -13.49 -9.76 -24.83
CA ARG A 1142 -14.78 -9.06 -24.95
C ARG A 1142 -15.37 -8.75 -23.58
N GLY A 1143 -16.10 -7.64 -23.48
CA GLY A 1143 -16.76 -7.23 -22.23
C GLY A 1143 -15.89 -6.38 -21.29
N ALA A 1144 -14.63 -6.10 -21.64
CA ALA A 1144 -13.71 -5.32 -20.82
C ALA A 1144 -12.86 -4.34 -21.65
N VAL A 1145 -12.45 -3.24 -21.02
CA VAL A 1145 -11.54 -2.23 -21.58
C VAL A 1145 -10.45 -1.86 -20.61
N TYR A 1146 -9.24 -1.60 -21.12
CA TYR A 1146 -8.07 -1.25 -20.32
C TYR A 1146 -7.64 0.18 -20.60
N MET A 1147 -7.81 1.08 -19.63
CA MET A 1147 -7.08 2.35 -19.62
C MET A 1147 -5.87 2.19 -18.71
N TYR A 1148 -4.69 1.97 -19.28
CA TYR A 1148 -3.51 1.70 -18.45
C TYR A 1148 -3.24 2.88 -17.48
N HIS A 1149 -2.99 2.52 -16.22
CA HIS A 1149 -2.70 3.43 -15.11
C HIS A 1149 -1.25 3.95 -15.18
N ALA A 1150 -0.97 5.25 -15.15
CA ALA A 1150 -1.88 6.41 -15.21
C ALA A 1150 -1.35 7.40 -16.24
N GLN A 1151 -2.19 7.86 -17.16
CA GLN A 1151 -1.73 8.65 -18.33
C GLN A 1151 -1.76 10.17 -18.11
N ASP A 1152 -2.22 10.63 -16.94
CA ASP A 1152 -2.40 12.05 -16.56
C ASP A 1152 -3.33 12.82 -17.54
N ARG A 1153 -3.69 14.08 -17.24
CA ARG A 1153 -4.62 14.90 -18.07
C ARG A 1153 -4.04 16.23 -18.57
N HIS A 1154 -2.74 16.45 -18.41
CA HIS A 1154 -2.09 17.70 -18.81
C HIS A 1154 -1.57 17.70 -20.26
N MET A 1155 -1.60 16.56 -20.97
CA MET A 1155 -1.20 16.45 -22.37
C MET A 1155 -2.28 15.81 -23.24
N GLY A 1156 -2.63 16.47 -24.35
CA GLY A 1156 -3.40 15.86 -25.43
C GLY A 1156 -4.77 15.32 -25.03
N VAL A 1157 -5.46 16.01 -24.10
CA VAL A 1157 -6.82 15.68 -23.67
C VAL A 1157 -7.75 16.78 -24.17
N PRO A 1158 -8.73 16.49 -25.05
CA PRO A 1158 -9.70 17.48 -25.51
C PRO A 1158 -10.83 17.71 -24.47
N GLY A 1159 -11.75 18.61 -24.77
CA GLY A 1159 -12.99 18.80 -24.03
C GLY A 1159 -13.93 17.60 -24.18
N ASN A 1160 -14.75 17.35 -23.16
CA ASN A 1160 -15.84 16.40 -23.24
C ASN A 1160 -17.13 17.08 -23.73
N THR A 1161 -18.03 16.30 -24.34
CA THR A 1161 -19.26 16.80 -24.96
C THR A 1161 -20.44 16.92 -24.00
N ILE A 1162 -20.31 16.37 -22.79
CA ILE A 1162 -21.40 16.25 -21.82
C ILE A 1162 -21.57 17.55 -21.03
N ASN A 1163 -20.49 18.03 -20.41
CA ASN A 1163 -20.50 19.24 -19.57
C ASN A 1163 -19.52 20.32 -20.09
N LYS A 1164 -18.88 20.09 -21.24
CA LYS A 1164 -18.02 21.05 -21.94
C LYS A 1164 -16.82 21.51 -21.12
N VAL A 1165 -16.22 20.61 -20.35
CA VAL A 1165 -14.93 20.84 -19.67
C VAL A 1165 -13.87 19.89 -20.19
N ARG A 1166 -12.59 20.16 -19.90
CA ARG A 1166 -11.48 19.27 -20.26
C ARG A 1166 -11.75 17.84 -19.79
N GLY A 1167 -11.53 16.85 -20.65
CA GLY A 1167 -11.66 15.43 -20.32
C GLY A 1167 -10.87 15.03 -19.06
N GLY A 1168 -11.39 14.02 -18.37
CA GLY A 1168 -10.89 13.58 -17.07
C GLY A 1168 -9.58 12.79 -17.09
N THR A 1169 -9.25 12.22 -15.94
CA THR A 1169 -8.19 11.21 -15.79
C THR A 1169 -8.82 9.82 -15.80
N HIS A 1170 -8.01 8.77 -15.86
CA HIS A 1170 -8.50 7.39 -15.71
C HIS A 1170 -9.34 7.14 -14.42
N ASN A 1171 -9.20 8.00 -13.39
CA ASN A 1171 -9.97 7.93 -12.15
C ASN A 1171 -11.21 8.85 -12.12
N SER A 1172 -11.53 9.56 -13.20
CA SER A 1172 -12.77 10.35 -13.30
C SER A 1172 -14.02 9.46 -13.33
N VAL A 1173 -13.90 8.22 -13.80
CA VAL A 1173 -15.01 7.23 -13.79
C VAL A 1173 -14.98 6.28 -12.58
N THR A 1174 -13.99 6.37 -11.70
CA THR A 1174 -13.91 5.53 -10.50
C THR A 1174 -14.50 6.25 -9.29
N ARG A 1175 -14.70 5.53 -8.19
CA ARG A 1175 -15.11 6.07 -6.88
C ARG A 1175 -14.54 5.18 -5.77
N ILE A 1176 -14.30 5.75 -4.61
CA ILE A 1176 -13.92 5.02 -3.40
C ILE A 1176 -15.13 4.22 -2.91
N TYR A 1177 -14.97 2.90 -2.75
CA TYR A 1177 -15.97 2.02 -2.20
C TYR A 1177 -15.34 1.13 -1.11
N PRO A 1178 -15.44 1.50 0.18
CA PRO A 1178 -14.73 0.81 1.24
C PRO A 1178 -15.53 -0.39 1.78
N LYS A 1179 -14.81 -1.45 2.19
CA LYS A 1179 -15.39 -2.70 2.72
C LYS A 1179 -15.28 -2.75 4.25
N ALA A 1180 -16.36 -3.12 4.94
CA ALA A 1180 -16.41 -3.13 6.41
C ALA A 1180 -15.41 -4.12 7.05
N THR A 1181 -15.14 -5.25 6.40
CA THR A 1181 -14.15 -6.24 6.88
C THR A 1181 -12.73 -5.67 6.95
N HIS A 1182 -12.44 -4.60 6.21
CA HIS A 1182 -11.16 -3.88 6.25
C HIS A 1182 -11.13 -2.75 7.31
N MET A 1183 -12.20 -2.58 8.09
CA MET A 1183 -12.32 -1.54 9.12
C MET A 1183 -12.37 -2.12 10.55
N ILE A 1184 -12.08 -3.40 10.70
CA ILE A 1184 -11.97 -4.11 11.99
C ILE A 1184 -10.68 -3.65 12.70
N GLY A 1185 -10.70 -3.62 14.03
CA GLY A 1185 -9.54 -3.26 14.84
C GLY A 1185 -9.60 -3.86 16.25
N GLY A 1186 -8.49 -3.78 17.00
CA GLY A 1186 -8.43 -4.24 18.40
C GLY A 1186 -8.67 -5.75 18.56
N TYR A 1187 -8.30 -6.54 17.55
CA TYR A 1187 -8.51 -7.99 17.52
C TYR A 1187 -7.34 -8.74 16.85
N SER A 1188 -6.25 -8.91 17.60
CA SER A 1188 -5.00 -9.53 17.17
C SER A 1188 -4.54 -9.01 15.80
N GLN A 1189 -4.40 -9.86 14.79
CA GLN A 1189 -3.99 -9.47 13.44
C GLN A 1189 -4.94 -8.47 12.76
N LEU A 1190 -6.21 -8.42 13.18
CA LEU A 1190 -7.19 -7.43 12.72
C LEU A 1190 -7.16 -6.21 13.64
N SER A 1191 -5.99 -5.57 13.72
CA SER A 1191 -5.74 -4.33 14.47
C SER A 1191 -5.04 -3.30 13.57
N TYR A 1192 -5.13 -2.02 13.90
CA TYR A 1192 -4.60 -1.00 13.00
C TYR A 1192 -3.08 -0.89 13.05
N GLY A 1193 -2.47 -0.56 11.93
CA GLY A 1193 -1.12 -0.02 11.87
C GLY A 1193 -1.00 0.86 10.62
N PHE A 1194 -0.09 1.82 10.63
CA PHE A 1194 0.06 2.73 9.49
C PHE A 1194 0.50 1.94 8.24
N ASN A 1195 -0.35 1.94 7.20
CA ASN A 1195 -0.26 1.09 6.00
C ASN A 1195 -0.49 -0.42 6.23
N TYR A 1196 -0.64 -0.89 7.47
CA TYR A 1196 -0.81 -2.32 7.80
C TYR A 1196 -2.24 -2.81 7.56
N TYR A 1197 -3.26 -2.08 8.04
CA TYR A 1197 -4.66 -2.46 7.86
C TYR A 1197 -5.55 -1.22 7.69
N GLY A 1198 -6.60 -1.36 6.90
CA GLY A 1198 -7.54 -0.28 6.58
C GLY A 1198 -8.28 -0.54 5.26
N PRO A 1199 -9.40 0.15 5.01
CA PRO A 1199 -10.14 0.04 3.75
C PRO A 1199 -9.25 0.39 2.56
N THR A 1200 -9.44 -0.32 1.45
CA THR A 1200 -8.58 -0.21 0.25
C THR A 1200 -9.26 0.57 -0.87
N GLY A 1201 -8.45 1.26 -1.69
CA GLY A 1201 -8.92 2.02 -2.86
C GLY A 1201 -9.22 1.14 -4.10
N SER A 1202 -10.02 0.09 -3.93
CA SER A 1202 -10.41 -0.84 -5.01
C SER A 1202 -11.17 -0.14 -6.15
N GLN A 1203 -11.06 -0.67 -7.38
CA GLN A 1203 -11.55 0.04 -8.58
C GLN A 1203 -11.86 -0.82 -9.81
N ARG A 1204 -11.44 -2.10 -9.85
CA ARG A 1204 -11.61 -2.97 -11.04
C ARG A 1204 -13.04 -3.44 -11.28
N ASP A 1205 -13.91 -3.24 -10.30
CA ASP A 1205 -15.34 -3.50 -10.39
C ASP A 1205 -16.09 -2.46 -11.24
N THR A 1206 -15.44 -1.34 -11.59
CA THR A 1206 -16.08 -0.21 -12.30
C THR A 1206 -16.65 -0.62 -13.65
N MET A 1207 -17.88 -0.18 -13.92
CA MET A 1207 -18.52 -0.26 -15.23
C MET A 1207 -18.59 1.13 -15.87
N THR A 1208 -18.42 1.20 -17.19
CA THR A 1208 -18.38 2.48 -17.93
C THR A 1208 -19.04 2.35 -19.30
N ILE A 1209 -19.78 3.39 -19.69
CA ILE A 1209 -20.38 3.51 -21.03
C ILE A 1209 -19.36 4.13 -21.97
N ILE A 1210 -19.22 3.58 -23.17
CA ILE A 1210 -18.27 4.01 -24.19
C ILE A 1210 -19.03 4.37 -25.46
N ARG A 1211 -18.66 5.51 -26.07
CA ARG A 1211 -19.18 5.95 -27.37
C ARG A 1211 -18.09 6.61 -28.23
N PRO A 1212 -18.21 6.57 -29.57
CA PRO A 1212 -17.33 7.34 -30.45
C PRO A 1212 -17.57 8.85 -30.28
N LEU A 1213 -16.49 9.63 -30.38
CA LEU A 1213 -16.52 11.10 -30.37
C LEU A 1213 -16.41 11.63 -31.81
N LYS A 1214 -17.46 12.28 -32.32
CA LYS A 1214 -17.50 12.76 -33.72
C LYS A 1214 -16.73 14.06 -33.94
N GLU A 1215 -16.83 14.99 -33.00
CA GLU A 1215 -16.18 16.30 -33.04
C GLU A 1215 -15.29 16.46 -31.81
N VAL A 1216 -14.08 16.99 -32.01
CA VAL A 1216 -13.08 17.17 -30.97
C VAL A 1216 -12.87 18.66 -30.76
N ASP A 1217 -13.42 19.18 -29.66
CA ASP A 1217 -13.22 20.55 -29.21
C ASP A 1217 -12.07 20.58 -28.20
N TRP A 1218 -11.08 21.46 -28.40
CA TRP A 1218 -9.94 21.60 -27.50
C TRP A 1218 -10.17 22.60 -26.37
N LEU A 1219 -11.27 23.37 -26.37
CA LEU A 1219 -11.59 24.39 -25.36
C LEU A 1219 -10.42 25.39 -25.17
N GLU A 1220 -9.83 25.83 -26.27
CA GLU A 1220 -8.67 26.74 -26.31
C GLU A 1220 -8.98 28.10 -26.96
N ASP A 1221 -10.24 28.31 -27.38
CA ASP A 1221 -10.75 29.56 -27.97
C ASP A 1221 -11.05 30.66 -26.94
#